data_AF-A0A7C3H034-F1
#
_entry.id   AF-A0A7C3H034-F1
#
_cell.length_a   1.000
_cell.length_b   1.000
_cell.length_c   1.000
_cell.angle_alpha   90.00
_cell.angle_beta   90.00
_cell.angle_gamma   90.00
#
_symmetry.space_group_name_H-M   'P 1'
#
loop_
_entity.id
_entity.type
_entity.pdbx_description
1 polymer ?
#
loop_
_entity_poly.entity_id
_entity_poly.type
_entity_poly.pdbx_seq_one_letter_code
_entity_poly.pdbx_strand_id
1 'polypeptide(L)'
;MALAAILLRTAHSLFAAAGPARFAVETILFLAAFALAGGLATLTWRIFKGLPAFYVWVLACTVTAFILLALLALPVLFGLMAFVFGPIIAASLAGAGVAALARGGWQENTGIRRVIAVVGLAVGTTCLVLGGIWLLDDGSPAPSLRIPAPVAPLDMPDPSQPGSYRVLTLFYGSGQDRHRPEYGADVDLITAPVDGSALAGRWTDLRTAYWGFGPEALPLNGRVWRPDGRGPFPLVLIAHGNHEMEDFSDAGYAYLGELLASRGFIVASVDENFLNLSAFADALVFTPSKDENDLRGWLLLEHLRLWRDWNATPDNPFFGQVDLRNVALMGHSRGGEAIAVAAAFNRLPYYPDDATVRFDYGFDIRSLVAIAPVDGQYRPTGREIALENVNYLVLHGAHDMDVVSFAGARQYARVRFSDDKDWFKAALYIYGANHGQFNTLWGHKDLFEPLMRVYNLEQLLPAEQQEQIAKVTISAFLEATLRGESGYRPLFQDHHRGGEWLPDTRYISQYQDAATRLINDYEEDINLATTTLPGGVQTGENLAVWREQLVEAKWGDMGNHAVYLGWNAESAATTPRYAIRLPKHGLTLTRKSILVFALADANEDPTPERNDAGKRGPIDLTVEMVDGAGERARLPLSRFSLLQPQVEGRIGKAAFMSPLPLSEVVFQHFELPLADFVAANPALDPASLVQVRFVFDRTPAAVIALDDVGFRSSEE
;
A
#
# COMPACT_ATOMS: atom_id res chain seq x y z
N MET A 1 32.35 17.69 42.90
CA MET A 1 32.87 16.61 43.76
C MET A 1 32.00 15.36 43.71
N ALA A 2 30.70 15.42 44.07
CA ALA A 2 29.81 14.25 44.01
C ALA A 2 29.68 13.62 42.60
N LEU A 3 29.46 14.44 41.55
CA LEU A 3 29.38 13.97 40.17
C LEU A 3 30.67 13.28 39.68
N ALA A 4 31.84 13.84 40.03
CA ALA A 4 33.13 13.25 39.69
C ALA A 4 33.33 11.88 40.37
N ALA A 5 32.90 11.75 41.63
CA ALA A 5 32.95 10.47 42.34
C ALA A 5 32.02 9.41 41.72
N ILE A 6 30.83 9.81 41.27
CA ILE A 6 29.89 8.93 40.55
C ILE A 6 30.52 8.48 39.22
N LEU A 7 30.97 9.42 38.39
CA LEU A 7 31.57 9.10 37.09
C LEU A 7 32.82 8.22 37.22
N LEU A 8 33.67 8.46 38.21
CA LEU A 8 34.84 7.61 38.48
C LEU A 8 34.44 6.21 38.97
N ARG A 9 33.40 6.09 39.81
CA ARG A 9 32.89 4.79 40.25
C ARG A 9 32.28 4.01 39.09
N THR A 10 31.53 4.69 38.22
CA THR A 10 30.94 4.10 37.01
C THR A 10 32.02 3.66 36.02
N ALA A 11 33.03 4.51 35.75
CA ALA A 11 34.16 4.15 34.89
C ALA A 11 34.94 2.94 35.46
N HIS A 12 35.14 2.90 36.78
CA HIS A 12 35.73 1.76 37.46
C HIS A 12 34.91 0.48 37.25
N SER A 13 33.58 0.51 37.42
CA SER A 13 32.74 -0.67 37.19
C SER A 13 32.75 -1.15 35.74
N LEU A 14 32.88 -0.24 34.77
CA LEU A 14 32.83 -0.56 33.34
C LEU A 14 34.17 -1.09 32.81
N PHE A 15 35.29 -0.53 33.26
CA PHE A 15 36.58 -0.69 32.58
C PHE A 15 37.66 -1.38 33.43
N ALA A 16 37.45 -1.61 34.74
CA ALA A 16 38.51 -2.12 35.63
C ALA A 16 39.04 -3.52 35.26
N ALA A 17 38.21 -4.36 34.64
CA ALA A 17 38.60 -5.71 34.22
C ALA A 17 39.52 -5.75 32.98
N ALA A 18 39.64 -4.64 32.23
CA ALA A 18 40.33 -4.59 30.94
C ALA A 18 41.86 -4.40 31.04
N GLY A 19 42.42 -4.43 32.27
CA GLY A 19 43.83 -4.19 32.54
C GLY A 19 44.17 -2.70 32.69
N PRO A 20 45.28 -2.34 33.36
CA PRO A 20 45.52 -0.98 33.86
C PRO A 20 45.71 0.08 32.76
N ALA A 21 46.36 -0.27 31.65
CA ALA A 21 46.58 0.67 30.54
C ALA A 21 45.28 1.00 29.81
N ARG A 22 44.46 -0.01 29.53
CA ARG A 22 43.17 0.14 28.85
C ARG A 22 42.13 0.81 29.74
N PHE A 23 42.10 0.44 31.03
CA PHE A 23 41.31 1.12 32.06
C PHE A 23 41.56 2.63 32.09
N ALA A 24 42.83 3.05 32.05
CA ALA A 24 43.19 4.46 32.05
C ALA A 24 42.70 5.19 30.80
N VAL A 25 42.93 4.64 29.61
CA VAL A 25 42.52 5.24 28.33
C VAL A 25 40.99 5.36 28.23
N GLU A 26 40.26 4.28 28.51
CA GLU A 26 38.79 4.25 28.41
C GLU A 26 38.13 5.15 29.46
N THR A 27 38.69 5.23 30.67
CA THR A 27 38.24 6.18 31.69
C THR A 27 38.45 7.63 31.26
N ILE A 28 39.58 7.96 30.62
CA ILE A 28 39.84 9.31 30.10
C ILE A 28 38.85 9.66 28.98
N LEU A 29 38.62 8.75 28.02
CA LEU A 29 37.66 8.97 26.95
C LEU A 29 36.23 9.14 27.47
N PHE A 30 35.84 8.32 28.44
CA PHE A 30 34.55 8.42 29.13
C PHE A 30 34.37 9.78 29.80
N LEU A 31 35.36 10.22 30.60
CA LEU A 31 35.30 11.53 31.25
C LEU A 31 35.36 12.69 30.24
N ALA A 32 36.13 12.56 29.16
CA ALA A 32 36.20 13.54 28.09
C ALA A 32 34.86 13.68 27.36
N ALA A 33 34.12 12.60 27.15
CA ALA A 33 32.77 12.65 26.58
C ALA A 33 31.80 13.46 27.45
N PHE A 34 31.82 13.27 28.77
CA PHE A 34 30.99 14.07 29.69
C PHE A 34 31.43 15.53 29.77
N ALA A 35 32.74 15.80 29.74
CA ALA A 35 33.26 17.16 29.70
C ALA A 35 32.88 17.88 28.39
N LEU A 36 32.94 17.17 27.26
CA LEU A 36 32.50 17.67 25.97
C LEU A 36 31.00 17.95 25.98
N ALA A 37 30.18 17.02 26.48
CA ALA A 37 28.73 17.21 26.60
C ALA A 37 28.38 18.41 27.49
N GLY A 38 29.05 18.56 28.63
CA GLY A 38 28.87 19.72 29.52
C GLY A 38 29.33 21.04 28.88
N GLY A 39 30.43 21.01 28.12
CA GLY A 39 30.93 22.15 27.35
C GLY A 39 29.96 22.58 26.26
N LEU A 40 29.42 21.62 25.50
CA LEU A 40 28.40 21.85 24.48
C LEU A 40 27.11 22.40 25.10
N ALA A 41 26.62 21.82 26.19
CA ALA A 41 25.43 22.32 26.89
C ALA A 41 25.62 23.77 27.38
N THR A 42 26.81 24.09 27.90
CA THR A 42 27.16 25.46 28.33
C THR A 42 27.22 26.43 27.16
N LEU A 43 27.80 26.01 26.03
CA LEU A 43 27.84 26.81 24.81
C LEU A 43 26.43 27.07 24.28
N THR A 44 25.60 26.04 24.20
CA THR A 44 24.19 26.12 23.81
C THR A 44 23.42 27.08 24.69
N TRP A 45 23.54 26.97 26.02
CA TRP A 45 22.93 27.91 26.96
C TRP A 45 23.39 29.35 26.73
N ARG A 46 24.69 29.57 26.49
CA ARG A 46 25.22 30.91 26.19
C ARG A 46 24.67 31.48 24.89
N ILE A 47 24.54 30.66 23.84
CA ILE A 47 23.93 31.05 22.57
C ILE A 47 22.47 31.43 22.80
N PHE A 48 21.67 30.57 23.45
CA PHE A 48 20.27 30.84 23.73
C PHE A 48 20.05 32.07 24.61
N LYS A 49 20.89 32.26 25.63
CA LYS A 49 20.85 33.45 26.50
C LYS A 49 21.16 34.74 25.73
N GLY A 50 21.92 34.65 24.63
CA GLY A 50 22.22 35.78 23.75
C GLY A 50 21.09 36.15 22.79
N LEU A 51 20.06 35.30 22.64
CA LEU A 51 18.94 35.52 21.72
C LEU A 51 17.78 36.26 22.41
N PRO A 52 17.01 37.08 21.69
CA PRO A 52 15.78 37.68 22.22
C PRO A 52 14.80 36.61 22.72
N ALA A 53 14.20 36.83 23.89
CA ALA A 53 13.29 35.85 24.50
C ALA A 53 12.12 35.44 23.58
N PHE A 54 11.57 36.40 22.82
CA PHE A 54 10.53 36.12 21.83
C PHE A 54 11.01 35.19 20.70
N TYR A 55 12.26 35.35 20.23
CA TYR A 55 12.83 34.48 19.20
C TYR A 55 13.04 33.05 19.72
N VAL A 56 13.51 32.91 20.97
CA VAL A 56 13.61 31.60 21.64
C VAL A 56 12.24 30.94 21.75
N TRP A 57 11.21 31.71 22.11
CA TRP A 57 9.83 31.22 22.17
C TRP A 57 9.32 30.75 20.79
N VAL A 58 9.55 31.54 19.72
CA VAL A 58 9.20 31.14 18.34
C VAL A 58 9.90 29.84 17.94
N LEU A 59 11.19 29.69 18.26
CA LEU A 59 11.92 28.45 17.95
C LEU A 59 11.35 27.25 18.71
N ALA A 60 11.02 27.41 19.99
CA ALA A 60 10.40 26.36 20.79
C ALA A 60 9.03 25.92 20.23
N CYS A 61 8.19 26.87 19.84
CA CYS A 61 6.92 26.60 19.17
C CYS A 61 7.13 25.91 17.82
N THR A 62 8.13 26.34 17.05
CA THR A 62 8.47 25.73 15.75
C THR A 62 8.90 24.28 15.93
N VAL A 63 9.80 23.98 16.87
CA VAL A 63 10.23 22.60 17.13
C VAL A 63 9.05 21.72 17.54
N THR A 64 8.14 22.25 18.36
CA THR A 64 6.93 21.53 18.77
C THR A 64 6.02 21.25 17.58
N ALA A 65 5.76 22.26 16.73
CA ALA A 65 4.96 22.09 15.51
C ALA A 65 5.64 21.12 14.52
N PHE A 66 6.96 21.19 14.37
CA PHE A 66 7.72 20.25 13.55
C PHE A 66 7.56 18.81 14.04
N ILE A 67 7.68 18.57 15.35
CA ILE A 67 7.50 17.22 15.92
C ILE A 67 6.10 16.68 15.61
N LEU A 68 5.06 17.51 15.77
CA LEU A 68 3.68 17.12 15.45
C LEU A 68 3.52 16.79 13.96
N LEU A 69 4.02 17.64 13.06
CA LEU A 69 3.95 17.42 11.62
C LEU A 69 4.80 16.24 11.15
N ALA A 70 5.96 16.00 11.77
CA ALA A 70 6.86 14.90 11.43
C ALA A 70 6.25 13.53 11.71
N LEU A 71 5.35 13.43 12.69
CA LEU A 71 4.58 12.20 12.95
C LEU A 71 3.60 11.87 11.81
N LEU A 72 3.13 12.87 11.08
CA LEU A 72 2.14 12.75 10.00
C LEU A 72 2.77 12.71 8.60
N ALA A 73 4.03 13.15 8.46
CA ALA A 73 4.69 13.37 7.18
C ALA A 73 6.04 12.66 7.06
N LEU A 74 6.18 11.50 7.71
CA LEU A 74 7.41 10.73 7.71
C LEU A 74 7.99 10.45 6.30
N PRO A 75 7.18 10.18 5.26
CA PRO A 75 7.68 9.96 3.91
C PRO A 75 8.45 11.13 3.30
N VAL A 76 8.29 12.35 3.82
CA VAL A 76 8.97 13.57 3.35
C VAL A 76 9.71 14.29 4.48
N LEU A 77 10.14 13.55 5.51
CA LEU A 77 10.71 14.12 6.74
C LEU A 77 11.82 15.16 6.49
N PHE A 78 12.75 14.87 5.57
CA PHE A 78 13.84 15.82 5.24
C PHE A 78 13.33 17.04 4.48
N GLY A 79 12.33 16.87 3.61
CA GLY A 79 11.61 17.97 2.97
C GLY A 79 10.89 18.85 3.98
N LEU A 80 10.21 18.25 4.96
CA LEU A 80 9.56 18.95 6.07
C LEU A 80 10.56 19.73 6.92
N MET A 81 11.73 19.16 7.23
CA MET A 81 12.80 19.88 7.93
C MET A 81 13.25 21.11 7.15
N ALA A 82 13.47 20.98 5.84
CA ALA A 82 13.83 22.10 4.99
C ALA A 82 12.72 23.15 4.93
N PHE A 83 11.45 22.71 4.85
CA PHE A 83 10.27 23.57 4.82
C PHE A 83 10.05 24.36 6.11
N VAL A 84 10.26 23.74 7.27
CA VAL A 84 10.03 24.39 8.57
C VAL A 84 11.23 25.24 9.01
N PHE A 85 12.44 24.70 8.93
CA PHE A 85 13.64 25.38 9.45
C PHE A 85 14.31 26.29 8.40
N GLY A 86 14.17 25.99 7.11
CA GLY A 86 14.75 26.80 6.03
C GLY A 86 14.29 28.26 6.06
N PRO A 87 12.97 28.55 6.12
CA PRO A 87 12.46 29.92 6.23
C PRO A 87 12.96 30.65 7.48
N ILE A 88 13.13 29.96 8.61
CA ILE A 88 13.65 30.56 9.84
C ILE A 88 15.09 31.01 9.66
N ILE A 89 15.93 30.17 9.06
CA ILE A 89 17.32 30.51 8.76
C ILE A 89 17.37 31.69 7.77
N ALA A 90 16.61 31.62 6.69
CA ALA A 90 16.57 32.66 5.66
C ALA A 90 16.05 34.01 6.21
N ALA A 91 14.96 33.97 6.99
CA ALA A 91 14.41 35.16 7.66
C ALA A 91 15.36 35.72 8.72
N SER A 92 16.13 34.88 9.41
CA SER A 92 17.13 35.32 10.37
C SER A 92 18.29 36.06 9.68
N LEU A 93 18.76 35.54 8.54
CA LEU A 93 19.79 36.19 7.72
C LEU A 93 19.29 37.55 7.18
N ALA A 94 18.07 37.57 6.64
CA ALA A 94 17.45 38.80 6.13
C ALA A 94 17.23 39.82 7.26
N GLY A 95 16.63 39.39 8.38
CA GLY A 95 16.36 40.24 9.54
C GLY A 95 17.62 40.82 10.18
N ALA A 96 18.70 40.02 10.28
CA ALA A 96 20.00 40.49 10.76
C ALA A 96 20.57 41.58 9.84
N GLY A 97 20.46 41.41 8.52
CA GLY A 97 20.88 42.42 7.54
C GLY A 97 20.08 43.72 7.64
N VAL A 98 18.74 43.63 7.74
CA VAL A 98 17.86 44.81 7.92
C VAL A 98 18.18 45.52 9.23
N ALA A 99 18.35 44.78 10.33
CA ALA A 99 18.67 45.36 11.64
C ALA A 99 20.02 46.09 11.63
N ALA A 100 21.03 45.53 10.95
CA ALA A 100 22.33 46.17 10.78
C ALA A 100 22.22 47.50 10.03
N LEU A 101 21.36 47.59 9.01
CA LEU A 101 21.14 48.81 8.22
C LEU A 101 20.28 49.84 8.96
N ALA A 102 19.22 49.42 9.65
CA ALA A 102 18.19 50.30 10.18
C ALA A 102 18.48 50.86 11.59
N ARG A 103 19.22 50.14 12.44
CA ARG A 103 19.42 50.51 13.86
C ARG A 103 20.80 51.10 14.17
N GLY A 104 21.45 51.72 13.19
CA GLY A 104 22.75 52.39 13.39
C GLY A 104 23.98 51.47 13.50
N GLY A 105 23.78 50.16 13.67
CA GLY A 105 24.86 49.17 13.74
C GLY A 105 25.75 49.11 12.49
N TRP A 106 25.28 49.62 11.36
CA TRP A 106 26.08 49.75 10.13
C TRP A 106 27.35 50.56 10.38
N GLN A 107 27.26 51.71 11.04
CA GLN A 107 28.42 52.59 11.26
C GLN A 107 29.40 51.99 12.29
N GLU A 108 28.90 51.27 13.29
CA GLU A 108 29.69 50.65 14.36
C GLU A 108 30.36 49.31 13.95
N ASN A 109 29.87 48.69 12.87
CA ASN A 109 30.37 47.39 12.40
C ASN A 109 31.66 47.50 11.57
N THR A 110 32.60 46.57 11.81
CA THR A 110 33.79 46.37 10.97
C THR A 110 33.42 46.06 9.52
N GLY A 111 34.30 46.34 8.55
CA GLY A 111 34.05 46.08 7.12
C GLY A 111 33.59 44.64 6.82
N ILE A 112 34.17 43.64 7.48
CA ILE A 112 33.77 42.23 7.35
C ILE A 112 32.31 42.01 7.81
N ARG A 113 31.92 42.58 8.96
CA ARG A 113 30.55 42.47 9.48
C ARG A 113 29.52 43.14 8.57
N ARG A 114 29.88 44.25 7.91
CA ARG A 114 29.02 44.90 6.91
C ARG A 114 28.83 44.00 5.70
N VAL A 115 29.88 43.39 5.18
CA VAL A 115 29.80 42.41 4.07
C VAL A 115 28.92 41.23 4.46
N ILE A 116 29.12 40.65 5.65
CA ILE A 116 28.29 39.55 6.16
C ILE A 116 26.82 39.97 6.24
N ALA A 117 26.51 41.19 6.71
CA ALA A 117 25.14 41.69 6.79
C ALA A 117 24.48 41.87 5.42
N VAL A 118 25.20 42.42 4.43
CA VAL A 118 24.66 42.59 3.06
C VAL A 118 24.48 41.24 2.36
N VAL A 119 25.47 40.36 2.46
CA VAL A 119 25.39 39.02 1.87
C VAL A 119 24.27 38.23 2.55
N GLY A 120 24.16 38.29 3.88
CA GLY A 120 23.08 37.67 4.63
C GLY A 120 21.71 38.21 4.22
N LEU A 121 21.57 39.53 4.01
CA LEU A 121 20.33 40.13 3.51
C LEU A 121 19.97 39.61 2.11
N ALA A 122 20.93 39.65 1.18
CA ALA A 122 20.74 39.22 -0.20
C ALA A 122 20.39 37.73 -0.28
N VAL A 123 21.16 36.87 0.40
CA VAL A 123 20.95 35.42 0.45
C VAL A 123 19.62 35.11 1.14
N GLY A 124 19.36 35.67 2.32
CA GLY A 124 18.12 35.43 3.07
C GLY A 124 16.88 35.83 2.27
N THR A 125 16.89 37.02 1.65
CA THR A 125 15.77 37.48 0.82
C THR A 125 15.60 36.62 -0.42
N THR A 126 16.69 36.27 -1.11
CA THR A 126 16.65 35.40 -2.30
C THR A 126 16.12 34.01 -1.94
N CYS A 127 16.57 33.42 -0.84
CA CYS A 127 16.08 32.12 -0.35
C CYS A 127 14.59 32.18 0.00
N LEU A 128 14.10 33.25 0.62
CA LEU A 128 12.67 33.41 0.92
C LEU A 128 11.83 33.52 -0.36
N VAL A 129 12.28 34.30 -1.35
CA VAL A 129 11.55 34.46 -2.62
C VAL A 129 11.57 33.17 -3.44
N LEU A 130 12.76 32.61 -3.70
CA LEU A 130 12.89 31.38 -4.48
C LEU A 130 12.27 30.18 -3.76
N GLY A 131 12.43 30.08 -2.45
CA GLY A 131 11.78 29.05 -1.63
C GLY A 131 10.27 29.17 -1.65
N GLY A 132 9.73 30.39 -1.58
CA GLY A 132 8.30 30.64 -1.73
C GLY A 132 7.77 30.23 -3.10
N ILE A 133 8.47 30.61 -4.18
CA ILE A 133 8.12 30.18 -5.56
C ILE A 133 8.13 28.66 -5.67
N TRP A 134 9.18 28.00 -5.16
CA TRP A 134 9.32 26.55 -5.20
C TRP A 134 8.25 25.81 -4.38
N LEU A 135 7.78 26.38 -3.27
CA LEU A 135 6.67 25.82 -2.50
C LEU A 135 5.34 25.93 -3.21
N LEU A 136 5.14 26.99 -4.00
CA LEU A 136 3.92 27.23 -4.77
C LEU A 136 3.85 26.44 -6.08
N ASP A 137 5.00 26.02 -6.62
CA ASP A 137 5.11 25.12 -7.78
C ASP A 137 4.60 23.71 -7.44
N ASP A 138 3.99 22.97 -8.37
CA ASP A 138 3.45 21.62 -8.09
C ASP A 138 4.49 20.51 -8.29
N GLY A 139 5.69 20.84 -8.77
CA GLY A 139 6.84 19.95 -8.86
C GLY A 139 7.24 19.63 -10.30
N SER A 140 7.66 18.40 -10.55
CA SER A 140 8.28 18.00 -11.82
C SER A 140 7.53 16.84 -12.46
N PRO A 141 7.26 16.90 -13.77
CA PRO A 141 6.42 15.92 -14.45
C PRO A 141 7.04 14.52 -14.47
N ALA A 142 6.19 13.53 -14.73
CA ALA A 142 6.61 12.16 -14.89
C ALA A 142 7.42 11.95 -16.20
N PRO A 143 8.49 11.13 -16.20
CA PRO A 143 9.10 10.67 -17.43
C PRO A 143 8.13 9.75 -18.21
N SER A 144 7.93 10.01 -19.50
CA SER A 144 7.08 9.19 -20.38
C SER A 144 7.72 7.85 -20.70
N LEU A 145 7.15 6.74 -20.25
CA LEU A 145 7.76 5.44 -20.45
C LEU A 145 6.72 4.31 -20.52
N ARG A 146 6.20 4.05 -21.72
CA ARG A 146 5.55 2.78 -22.06
C ARG A 146 6.54 1.84 -22.75
N ILE A 147 6.44 0.56 -22.43
CA ILE A 147 6.98 -0.52 -23.25
C ILE A 147 5.78 -1.18 -23.94
N PRO A 148 5.58 -0.99 -25.25
CA PRO A 148 4.47 -1.62 -25.95
C PRO A 148 4.62 -3.15 -25.91
N ALA A 149 3.59 -3.85 -25.44
CA ALA A 149 3.45 -5.29 -25.60
C ALA A 149 2.34 -5.56 -26.64
N PRO A 150 2.60 -6.30 -27.73
CA PRO A 150 1.59 -6.65 -28.71
C PRO A 150 0.72 -7.81 -28.19
N VAL A 151 -0.22 -7.50 -27.30
CA VAL A 151 -1.19 -8.47 -26.78
C VAL A 151 -2.54 -8.22 -27.46
N ALA A 152 -3.25 -9.30 -27.83
CA ALA A 152 -4.58 -9.18 -28.40
C ALA A 152 -5.54 -8.54 -27.38
N PRO A 153 -6.30 -7.49 -27.76
CA PRO A 153 -7.32 -6.91 -26.90
C PRO A 153 -8.36 -7.94 -26.47
N LEU A 154 -8.98 -7.70 -25.31
CA LEU A 154 -10.05 -8.54 -24.81
C LEU A 154 -11.33 -8.36 -25.66
N ASP A 155 -11.90 -9.46 -26.16
CA ASP A 155 -13.17 -9.46 -26.88
C ASP A 155 -14.36 -9.46 -25.90
N MET A 156 -14.47 -8.38 -25.13
CA MET A 156 -15.56 -8.14 -24.17
C MET A 156 -16.00 -6.68 -24.26
N PRO A 157 -17.23 -6.33 -23.86
CA PRO A 157 -17.64 -4.94 -23.73
C PRO A 157 -16.80 -4.22 -22.67
N ASP A 158 -16.45 -2.95 -22.91
CA ASP A 158 -15.74 -2.12 -21.93
C ASP A 158 -16.53 -2.07 -20.60
N PRO A 159 -15.97 -2.60 -19.50
CA PRO A 159 -16.67 -2.71 -18.22
C PRO A 159 -16.82 -1.35 -17.51
N SER A 160 -16.11 -0.31 -17.96
CA SER A 160 -16.25 1.07 -17.46
C SER A 160 -17.46 1.81 -18.03
N GLN A 161 -18.09 1.27 -19.08
CA GLN A 161 -19.29 1.87 -19.66
C GLN A 161 -20.53 1.53 -18.83
N PRO A 162 -21.50 2.46 -18.72
CA PRO A 162 -22.78 2.21 -18.08
C PRO A 162 -23.48 0.98 -18.69
N GLY A 163 -24.15 0.22 -17.83
CA GLY A 163 -24.96 -0.93 -18.24
C GLY A 163 -26.34 -0.54 -18.74
N SER A 164 -27.22 -1.54 -18.85
CA SER A 164 -28.56 -1.39 -19.43
C SER A 164 -29.63 -0.94 -18.44
N TYR A 165 -29.36 -0.98 -17.13
CA TYR A 165 -30.34 -0.61 -16.12
C TYR A 165 -30.33 0.90 -15.86
N ARG A 166 -31.52 1.47 -15.72
CA ARG A 166 -31.67 2.80 -15.09
C ARG A 166 -31.32 2.69 -13.61
N VAL A 167 -30.61 3.67 -13.06
CA VAL A 167 -30.20 3.68 -11.66
C VAL A 167 -31.23 4.43 -10.81
N LEU A 168 -31.57 3.87 -9.65
CA LEU A 168 -32.34 4.52 -8.59
C LEU A 168 -31.43 4.75 -7.38
N THR A 169 -31.64 5.86 -6.68
CA THR A 169 -30.91 6.18 -5.45
C THR A 169 -31.86 6.28 -4.26
N LEU A 170 -31.38 5.86 -3.09
CA LEU A 170 -32.07 6.07 -1.81
C LEU A 170 -31.07 6.09 -0.65
N PHE A 171 -31.51 6.60 0.48
CA PHE A 171 -30.74 6.71 1.71
C PHE A 171 -31.40 5.92 2.83
N TYR A 172 -30.57 5.25 3.61
CA TYR A 172 -31.01 4.68 4.88
C TYR A 172 -30.13 5.20 6.01
N GLY A 173 -30.72 5.36 7.20
CA GLY A 173 -30.01 5.95 8.32
C GLY A 173 -30.88 6.23 9.53
N SER A 174 -30.27 6.86 10.53
CA SER A 174 -30.88 7.07 11.85
C SER A 174 -32.18 7.90 11.85
N GLY A 175 -32.38 8.75 10.84
CA GLY A 175 -33.44 9.76 10.81
C GLY A 175 -33.21 10.94 11.76
N GLN A 176 -32.05 10.99 12.43
CA GLN A 176 -31.71 11.97 13.46
C GLN A 176 -30.29 12.53 13.30
N ASP A 177 -29.63 12.29 12.16
CA ASP A 177 -28.32 12.85 11.88
C ASP A 177 -28.36 14.39 11.94
N ARG A 178 -27.42 14.98 12.68
CA ARG A 178 -27.38 16.42 12.96
C ARG A 178 -26.79 17.25 11.84
N HIS A 179 -25.99 16.62 10.97
CA HIS A 179 -25.15 17.29 9.99
C HIS A 179 -25.57 17.01 8.56
N ARG A 180 -26.19 15.84 8.32
CA ARG A 180 -26.54 15.33 6.99
C ARG A 180 -28.04 15.05 6.88
N PRO A 181 -28.80 15.92 6.19
CA PRO A 181 -30.24 15.73 6.01
C PRO A 181 -30.61 14.37 5.42
N GLU A 182 -29.80 13.81 4.52
CA GLU A 182 -30.05 12.51 3.89
C GLU A 182 -30.04 11.31 4.85
N TYR A 183 -29.39 11.43 6.01
CA TYR A 183 -29.45 10.45 7.11
C TYR A 183 -30.30 10.94 8.29
N GLY A 184 -30.89 12.13 8.15
CA GLY A 184 -31.72 12.83 9.11
C GLY A 184 -33.15 13.00 8.59
N ALA A 185 -33.58 14.24 8.39
CA ALA A 185 -34.96 14.57 8.03
C ALA A 185 -35.42 14.04 6.66
N ASP A 186 -34.50 13.83 5.73
CA ASP A 186 -34.78 13.44 4.34
C ASP A 186 -34.50 11.94 4.06
N VAL A 187 -34.29 11.14 5.11
CA VAL A 187 -33.97 9.70 4.97
C VAL A 187 -35.15 8.91 4.39
N ASP A 188 -34.88 8.00 3.44
CA ASP A 188 -35.92 7.16 2.84
C ASP A 188 -36.29 5.96 3.73
N LEU A 189 -35.30 5.35 4.39
CA LEU A 189 -35.46 4.19 5.28
C LEU A 189 -34.80 4.44 6.63
N ILE A 190 -35.61 4.49 7.70
CA ILE A 190 -35.12 4.66 9.06
C ILE A 190 -34.56 3.33 9.59
N THR A 191 -33.36 3.37 10.16
CA THR A 191 -32.68 2.21 10.76
C THR A 191 -32.58 2.34 12.28
N ALA A 192 -32.56 1.19 12.97
CA ALA A 192 -32.25 1.15 14.38
C ALA A 192 -30.72 1.22 14.59
N PRO A 193 -30.24 1.89 15.65
CA PRO A 193 -28.82 1.91 15.98
C PRO A 193 -28.35 0.56 16.53
N VAL A 194 -27.03 0.35 16.53
CA VAL A 194 -26.36 -0.83 17.09
C VAL A 194 -25.40 -0.42 18.21
N ASP A 195 -25.24 -1.29 19.21
CA ASP A 195 -24.33 -1.07 20.33
C ASP A 195 -22.93 -1.62 19.99
N GLY A 196 -22.01 -0.71 19.66
CA GLY A 196 -20.61 -1.02 19.36
C GLY A 196 -19.67 -0.82 20.55
N SER A 197 -20.18 -0.60 21.78
CA SER A 197 -19.37 -0.22 22.95
C SER A 197 -18.24 -1.20 23.28
N ALA A 198 -18.40 -2.48 22.95
CA ALA A 198 -17.40 -3.52 23.22
C ALA A 198 -16.20 -3.49 22.24
N LEU A 199 -16.39 -2.92 21.04
CA LEU A 199 -15.37 -2.81 20.00
C LEU A 199 -14.83 -1.38 19.89
N ALA A 200 -15.66 -0.39 20.26
CA ALA A 200 -15.25 1.00 20.25
C ALA A 200 -14.02 1.19 21.16
N GLY A 201 -12.94 1.67 20.54
CA GLY A 201 -11.76 2.14 21.27
C GLY A 201 -12.08 3.37 22.13
N ARG A 202 -11.18 4.37 22.13
CA ARG A 202 -11.46 5.60 22.88
C ARG A 202 -12.46 6.48 22.12
N TRP A 203 -13.66 6.65 22.68
CA TRP A 203 -14.66 7.61 22.23
C TRP A 203 -14.70 8.83 23.17
N THR A 204 -14.64 10.05 22.63
CA THR A 204 -14.58 11.27 23.45
C THR A 204 -15.96 11.93 23.62
N ASP A 205 -16.16 12.63 24.73
CA ASP A 205 -17.39 13.42 24.96
C ASP A 205 -17.59 14.51 23.88
N LEU A 206 -16.49 15.03 23.31
CA LEU A 206 -16.53 15.98 22.20
C LEU A 206 -17.07 15.34 20.93
N ARG A 207 -16.66 14.10 20.63
CA ARG A 207 -17.19 13.31 19.51
C ARG A 207 -18.68 13.04 19.69
N THR A 208 -19.10 12.64 20.90
CA THR A 208 -20.53 12.48 21.23
C THR A 208 -21.30 13.79 21.08
N ALA A 209 -20.73 14.92 21.53
CA ALA A 209 -21.38 16.22 21.41
C ALA A 209 -21.55 16.64 19.94
N TYR A 210 -20.55 16.39 19.10
CA TYR A 210 -20.59 16.67 17.66
C TYR A 210 -21.66 15.81 16.98
N TRP A 211 -21.57 14.48 17.06
CA TRP A 211 -22.45 13.57 16.34
C TRP A 211 -23.86 13.45 16.95
N GLY A 212 -23.97 13.58 18.26
CA GLY A 212 -25.22 13.43 19.00
C GLY A 212 -25.53 12.01 19.49
N PHE A 213 -24.61 11.07 19.30
CA PHE A 213 -24.69 9.69 19.79
C PHE A 213 -23.32 9.22 20.30
N GLY A 214 -23.34 8.21 21.17
CA GLY A 214 -22.15 7.49 21.65
C GLY A 214 -22.01 6.10 21.02
N PRO A 215 -20.97 5.34 21.40
CA PRO A 215 -20.73 4.00 20.88
C PRO A 215 -21.82 2.98 21.23
N GLU A 216 -22.68 3.28 22.21
CA GLU A 216 -23.86 2.49 22.57
C GLU A 216 -25.02 2.57 21.56
N ALA A 217 -24.97 3.53 20.63
CA ALA A 217 -26.04 3.79 19.68
C ALA A 217 -25.50 4.25 18.32
N LEU A 218 -24.56 3.47 17.75
CA LEU A 218 -23.98 3.77 16.44
C LEU A 218 -25.05 3.65 15.34
N PRO A 219 -25.18 4.65 14.45
CA PRO A 219 -26.15 4.60 13.37
C PRO A 219 -25.70 3.67 12.24
N LEU A 220 -26.64 2.97 11.63
CA LEU A 220 -26.42 2.25 10.36
C LEU A 220 -26.87 3.15 9.22
N ASN A 221 -25.95 3.96 8.71
CA ASN A 221 -26.19 4.93 7.64
C ASN A 221 -25.58 4.46 6.31
N GLY A 222 -26.27 4.67 5.20
CA GLY A 222 -25.69 4.40 3.89
C GLY A 222 -26.49 4.96 2.72
N ARG A 223 -25.74 5.33 1.68
CA ARG A 223 -26.27 5.78 0.39
C ARG A 223 -26.28 4.61 -0.58
N VAL A 224 -27.41 4.38 -1.25
CA VAL A 224 -27.61 3.24 -2.13
C VAL A 224 -27.82 3.67 -3.57
N TRP A 225 -27.18 2.95 -4.50
CA TRP A 225 -27.50 2.92 -5.91
C TRP A 225 -27.98 1.52 -6.28
N ARG A 226 -29.12 1.42 -6.95
CA ARG A 226 -29.70 0.12 -7.34
C ARG A 226 -30.25 0.11 -8.76
N PRO A 227 -30.35 -1.07 -9.40
CA PRO A 227 -30.96 -1.19 -10.72
C PRO A 227 -32.48 -1.03 -10.61
N ASP A 228 -33.06 -0.31 -11.57
CA ASP A 228 -34.49 -0.30 -11.84
C ASP A 228 -34.87 -1.54 -12.67
N GLY A 229 -35.07 -2.66 -11.99
CA GLY A 229 -35.36 -3.93 -12.63
C GLY A 229 -35.85 -4.97 -11.64
N ARG A 230 -36.25 -6.14 -12.15
CA ARG A 230 -36.59 -7.29 -11.31
C ARG A 230 -35.29 -7.98 -10.90
N GLY A 231 -35.00 -7.98 -9.60
CA GLY A 231 -33.90 -8.74 -9.01
C GLY A 231 -34.15 -10.26 -8.98
N PRO A 232 -33.37 -11.01 -8.18
CA PRO A 232 -32.39 -10.50 -7.22
C PRO A 232 -31.08 -10.01 -7.88
N PHE A 233 -30.42 -9.03 -7.27
CA PHE A 233 -29.12 -8.50 -7.70
C PHE A 233 -28.04 -8.73 -6.63
N PRO A 234 -26.78 -9.01 -7.01
CA PRO A 234 -25.66 -9.07 -6.06
C PRO A 234 -25.53 -7.77 -5.25
N LEU A 235 -25.12 -7.90 -3.98
CA LEU A 235 -24.95 -6.77 -3.06
C LEU A 235 -23.47 -6.41 -2.91
N VAL A 236 -23.16 -5.13 -3.02
CA VAL A 236 -21.82 -4.55 -2.82
C VAL A 236 -21.90 -3.50 -1.73
N LEU A 237 -21.16 -3.67 -0.63
CA LEU A 237 -20.98 -2.61 0.37
C LEU A 237 -19.62 -1.96 0.18
N ILE A 238 -19.52 -0.64 0.33
CA ILE A 238 -18.27 0.13 0.25
C ILE A 238 -18.03 0.84 1.58
N ALA A 239 -16.87 0.62 2.20
CA ALA A 239 -16.38 1.37 3.36
C ALA A 239 -15.27 2.36 2.96
N HIS A 240 -15.41 3.62 3.37
CA HIS A 240 -14.34 4.60 3.18
C HIS A 240 -13.21 4.44 4.21
N GLY A 241 -12.10 5.12 3.96
CA GLY A 241 -10.95 5.17 4.86
C GLY A 241 -11.05 6.23 5.93
N ASN A 242 -9.97 6.39 6.69
CA ASN A 242 -9.84 7.52 7.61
C ASN A 242 -9.65 8.82 6.84
N HIS A 243 -10.42 9.84 7.20
CA HIS A 243 -10.27 11.23 6.77
C HIS A 243 -10.54 12.13 7.99
N GLU A 244 -10.69 13.44 7.85
CA GLU A 244 -11.30 14.25 8.94
C GLU A 244 -12.79 13.88 9.07
N MET A 245 -13.28 13.66 10.29
CA MET A 245 -14.67 13.22 10.51
C MET A 245 -15.73 14.26 10.09
N GLU A 246 -15.35 15.53 10.01
CA GLU A 246 -16.18 16.64 9.56
C GLU A 246 -16.27 16.76 8.03
N ASP A 247 -15.48 15.97 7.29
CA ASP A 247 -15.48 15.93 5.82
C ASP A 247 -15.92 14.55 5.31
N PHE A 248 -17.21 14.46 4.94
CA PHE A 248 -17.91 13.20 4.75
C PHE A 248 -17.47 12.45 3.49
N SER A 249 -16.91 11.26 3.68
CA SER A 249 -16.22 10.51 2.62
C SER A 249 -17.13 9.59 1.79
N ASP A 250 -18.31 9.23 2.30
CA ASP A 250 -19.17 8.18 1.74
C ASP A 250 -19.74 8.53 0.35
N ALA A 251 -19.96 9.81 0.04
CA ALA A 251 -20.51 10.23 -1.25
C ALA A 251 -19.48 10.17 -2.41
N GLY A 252 -18.18 10.07 -2.12
CA GLY A 252 -17.13 10.12 -3.12
C GLY A 252 -16.99 8.88 -4.01
N TYR A 253 -17.77 7.83 -3.75
CA TYR A 253 -17.84 6.62 -4.59
C TYR A 253 -19.05 6.60 -5.53
N ALA A 254 -19.77 7.72 -5.67
CA ALA A 254 -20.97 7.79 -6.50
C ALA A 254 -20.74 7.29 -7.95
N TYR A 255 -19.58 7.61 -8.54
CA TYR A 255 -19.24 7.15 -9.89
C TYR A 255 -19.16 5.62 -10.02
N LEU A 256 -18.69 4.91 -8.97
CA LEU A 256 -18.70 3.45 -8.92
C LEU A 256 -20.10 2.92 -8.61
N GLY A 257 -20.80 3.55 -7.66
CA GLY A 257 -22.16 3.19 -7.29
C GLY A 257 -23.11 3.24 -8.48
N GLU A 258 -23.10 4.32 -9.25
CA GLU A 258 -23.90 4.49 -10.46
C GLU A 258 -23.50 3.51 -11.57
N LEU A 259 -22.19 3.34 -11.82
CA LEU A 259 -21.69 2.41 -12.82
C LEU A 259 -22.15 0.98 -12.51
N LEU A 260 -21.82 0.47 -11.33
CA LEU A 260 -22.16 -0.90 -10.93
C LEU A 260 -23.69 -1.08 -10.86
N ALA A 261 -24.44 -0.11 -10.35
CA ALA A 261 -25.90 -0.20 -10.35
C ALA A 261 -26.50 -0.26 -11.76
N SER A 262 -25.99 0.52 -12.70
CA SER A 262 -26.44 0.45 -14.10
C SER A 262 -26.12 -0.91 -14.75
N ARG A 263 -25.13 -1.62 -14.21
CA ARG A 263 -24.70 -2.95 -14.65
C ARG A 263 -25.38 -4.10 -13.90
N GLY A 264 -26.28 -3.81 -12.95
CA GLY A 264 -27.09 -4.83 -12.28
C GLY A 264 -26.52 -5.31 -10.95
N PHE A 265 -25.89 -4.41 -10.19
CA PHE A 265 -25.50 -4.62 -8.79
C PHE A 265 -26.31 -3.69 -7.88
N ILE A 266 -26.59 -4.08 -6.64
CA ILE A 266 -27.00 -3.12 -5.60
C ILE A 266 -25.73 -2.68 -4.89
N VAL A 267 -25.46 -1.37 -4.85
CA VAL A 267 -24.28 -0.82 -4.19
C VAL A 267 -24.71 0.09 -3.05
N ALA A 268 -24.11 -0.08 -1.88
CA ALA A 268 -24.30 0.82 -0.75
C ALA A 268 -22.93 1.33 -0.26
N SER A 269 -22.74 2.65 -0.29
CA SER A 269 -21.62 3.29 0.40
C SER A 269 -22.03 3.51 1.85
N VAL A 270 -21.33 2.85 2.77
CA VAL A 270 -21.58 2.89 4.20
C VAL A 270 -20.87 4.09 4.81
N ASP A 271 -21.59 4.78 5.69
CA ASP A 271 -21.06 5.90 6.43
C ASP A 271 -20.39 5.43 7.73
N GLU A 272 -19.09 5.65 7.82
CA GLU A 272 -18.27 5.40 9.01
C GLU A 272 -17.51 6.66 9.43
N ASN A 273 -17.95 7.86 9.00
CA ASN A 273 -17.24 9.12 9.26
C ASN A 273 -17.11 9.39 10.77
N PHE A 274 -18.04 8.89 11.58
CA PHE A 274 -17.98 8.99 13.03
C PHE A 274 -16.85 8.18 13.69
N LEU A 275 -16.11 7.36 12.93
CA LEU A 275 -14.91 6.65 13.39
C LEU A 275 -13.60 7.34 12.99
N ASN A 276 -13.65 8.21 11.98
CA ASN A 276 -12.51 8.98 11.49
C ASN A 276 -11.86 9.85 12.58
N LEU A 277 -10.56 10.14 12.43
CA LEU A 277 -9.83 11.08 13.27
C LEU A 277 -10.40 12.50 13.17
N SER A 278 -10.28 13.26 14.26
CA SER A 278 -10.56 14.70 14.31
C SER A 278 -9.55 15.41 15.17
N ALA A 279 -8.85 16.39 14.60
CA ALA A 279 -7.91 17.22 15.38
C ALA A 279 -8.61 17.91 16.57
N PHE A 280 -9.90 18.24 16.42
CA PHE A 280 -10.70 18.92 17.45
C PHE A 280 -11.28 17.94 18.46
N ALA A 281 -11.99 16.89 18.00
CA ALA A 281 -12.67 15.94 18.89
C ALA A 281 -11.68 15.03 19.65
N ASP A 282 -10.49 14.81 19.09
CA ASP A 282 -9.45 13.95 19.67
C ASP A 282 -8.28 14.76 20.31
N ALA A 283 -8.48 16.06 20.53
CA ALA A 283 -7.59 16.96 21.27
C ALA A 283 -6.12 16.96 20.80
N LEU A 284 -5.90 17.12 19.48
CA LEU A 284 -4.58 17.26 18.85
C LEU A 284 -3.62 16.06 19.03
N VAL A 285 -4.15 14.83 19.09
CA VAL A 285 -3.41 13.57 18.96
C VAL A 285 -2.28 13.41 20.00
N PHE A 286 -2.64 13.00 21.22
CA PHE A 286 -1.67 12.47 22.20
C PHE A 286 -1.85 10.98 22.49
N THR A 287 -2.78 10.29 21.84
CA THR A 287 -2.92 8.84 22.00
C THR A 287 -3.53 8.25 20.72
N PRO A 288 -2.91 7.25 20.08
CA PRO A 288 -3.56 6.51 19.01
C PRO A 288 -4.88 5.92 19.55
N SER A 289 -5.97 6.03 18.79
CA SER A 289 -7.10 5.13 19.00
C SER A 289 -6.57 3.71 18.82
N LYS A 290 -6.78 2.87 19.83
CA LYS A 290 -6.59 1.43 19.63
C LYS A 290 -7.64 0.98 18.63
N ASP A 291 -7.19 0.18 17.67
CA ASP A 291 -7.98 -0.84 16.98
C ASP A 291 -9.39 -0.36 16.61
N GLU A 292 -9.49 0.41 15.52
CA GLU A 292 -10.76 0.95 14.98
C GLU A 292 -11.30 0.06 13.85
N ASN A 293 -10.41 -0.66 13.16
CA ASN A 293 -10.73 -1.40 11.94
C ASN A 293 -11.56 -2.66 12.22
N ASP A 294 -11.58 -3.15 13.46
CA ASP A 294 -12.50 -4.18 13.94
C ASP A 294 -13.93 -3.66 14.07
N LEU A 295 -14.13 -2.48 14.64
CA LEU A 295 -15.44 -1.83 14.71
C LEU A 295 -15.97 -1.51 13.31
N ARG A 296 -15.14 -1.01 12.40
CA ARG A 296 -15.50 -0.82 10.97
C ARG A 296 -15.92 -2.13 10.30
N GLY A 297 -15.08 -3.16 10.44
CA GLY A 297 -15.39 -4.49 9.88
C GLY A 297 -16.67 -5.10 10.45
N TRP A 298 -16.92 -4.91 11.75
CA TRP A 298 -18.14 -5.34 12.41
C TRP A 298 -19.38 -4.57 11.93
N LEU A 299 -19.29 -3.25 11.76
CA LEU A 299 -20.38 -2.44 11.22
C LEU A 299 -20.80 -2.93 9.83
N LEU A 300 -19.87 -3.24 8.93
CA LEU A 300 -20.21 -3.84 7.62
C LEU A 300 -21.08 -5.11 7.75
N LEU A 301 -20.84 -5.94 8.77
CA LEU A 301 -21.65 -7.14 9.03
C LEU A 301 -23.03 -6.81 9.62
N GLU A 302 -23.14 -5.77 10.45
CA GLU A 302 -24.43 -5.23 10.91
C GLU A 302 -25.25 -4.66 9.75
N HIS A 303 -24.60 -3.99 8.80
CA HIS A 303 -25.24 -3.58 7.55
C HIS A 303 -25.74 -4.78 6.75
N LEU A 304 -24.94 -5.84 6.56
CA LEU A 304 -25.41 -7.06 5.89
C LEU A 304 -26.59 -7.73 6.61
N ARG A 305 -26.64 -7.69 7.95
CA ARG A 305 -27.78 -8.17 8.73
C ARG A 305 -29.04 -7.36 8.42
N LEU A 306 -28.94 -6.04 8.39
CA LEU A 306 -30.03 -5.15 8.00
C LEU A 306 -30.54 -5.46 6.58
N TRP A 307 -29.63 -5.64 5.62
CA TRP A 307 -29.97 -6.03 4.24
C TRP A 307 -30.67 -7.39 4.16
N ARG A 308 -30.25 -8.37 4.97
CA ARG A 308 -30.94 -9.67 5.08
C ARG A 308 -32.37 -9.52 5.56
N ASP A 309 -32.57 -8.72 6.60
CA ASP A 309 -33.89 -8.51 7.19
C ASP A 309 -34.82 -7.76 6.22
N TRP A 310 -34.31 -6.73 5.52
CA TRP A 310 -35.05 -6.04 4.46
C TRP A 310 -35.43 -6.95 3.29
N ASN A 311 -34.51 -7.81 2.86
CA ASN A 311 -34.77 -8.76 1.78
C ASN A 311 -35.89 -9.76 2.15
N ALA A 312 -36.11 -10.00 3.44
CA ALA A 312 -37.13 -10.91 3.97
C ALA A 312 -38.43 -10.21 4.43
N THR A 313 -38.47 -8.88 4.52
CA THR A 313 -39.60 -8.12 5.06
C THR A 313 -40.56 -7.68 3.95
N PRO A 314 -41.83 -8.15 3.90
CA PRO A 314 -42.83 -7.64 2.97
C PRO A 314 -42.98 -6.12 3.08
N ASP A 315 -43.31 -5.47 1.96
CA ASP A 315 -43.45 -4.01 1.83
C ASP A 315 -42.15 -3.19 1.95
N ASN A 316 -41.00 -3.81 2.27
CA ASN A 316 -39.70 -3.16 2.13
C ASN A 316 -39.31 -3.02 0.65
N PRO A 317 -38.70 -1.90 0.20
CA PRO A 317 -38.26 -1.73 -1.19
C PRO A 317 -37.30 -2.81 -1.70
N PHE A 318 -36.59 -3.49 -0.80
CA PHE A 318 -35.63 -4.55 -1.13
C PHE A 318 -36.17 -5.96 -0.94
N PHE A 319 -37.46 -6.14 -0.63
CA PHE A 319 -38.06 -7.45 -0.46
C PHE A 319 -37.86 -8.34 -1.70
N GLY A 320 -37.12 -9.44 -1.53
CA GLY A 320 -36.76 -10.38 -2.61
C GLY A 320 -35.89 -9.79 -3.72
N GLN A 321 -35.29 -8.61 -3.53
CA GLN A 321 -34.46 -7.92 -4.55
C GLN A 321 -32.97 -8.20 -4.40
N VAL A 322 -32.51 -8.79 -3.30
CA VAL A 322 -31.08 -8.90 -2.98
C VAL A 322 -30.62 -10.35 -3.06
N ASP A 323 -29.56 -10.60 -3.83
CA ASP A 323 -28.90 -11.90 -3.87
C ASP A 323 -27.83 -11.99 -2.79
N LEU A 324 -28.23 -12.44 -1.60
CA LEU A 324 -27.34 -12.60 -0.46
C LEU A 324 -26.36 -13.78 -0.59
N ARG A 325 -26.42 -14.54 -1.71
CA ARG A 325 -25.41 -15.56 -2.04
C ARG A 325 -24.22 -14.99 -2.81
N ASN A 326 -24.34 -13.76 -3.29
CA ASN A 326 -23.33 -13.06 -4.06
C ASN A 326 -23.09 -11.67 -3.45
N VAL A 327 -22.41 -11.66 -2.30
CA VAL A 327 -22.03 -10.44 -1.59
C VAL A 327 -20.57 -10.10 -1.88
N ALA A 328 -20.31 -8.81 -2.13
CA ALA A 328 -18.97 -8.24 -2.11
C ALA A 328 -18.84 -7.11 -1.11
N LEU A 329 -17.63 -6.97 -0.57
CA LEU A 329 -17.23 -5.84 0.26
C LEU A 329 -16.09 -5.10 -0.45
N MET A 330 -16.19 -3.79 -0.51
CA MET A 330 -15.14 -2.91 -1.01
C MET A 330 -14.70 -1.96 0.09
N GLY A 331 -13.44 -1.59 0.10
CA GLY A 331 -12.88 -0.79 1.17
C GLY A 331 -11.70 0.04 0.69
N HIS A 332 -11.62 1.30 1.11
CA HIS A 332 -10.49 2.19 0.81
C HIS A 332 -9.66 2.46 2.07
N SER A 333 -8.33 2.37 2.02
CA SER A 333 -7.44 2.70 3.14
C SER A 333 -7.77 1.84 4.37
N ARG A 334 -8.14 2.45 5.51
CA ARG A 334 -8.69 1.74 6.68
C ARG A 334 -9.93 0.89 6.37
N GLY A 335 -10.80 1.35 5.49
CA GLY A 335 -11.93 0.56 4.99
C GLY A 335 -11.46 -0.69 4.24
N GLY A 336 -10.30 -0.64 3.60
CA GLY A 336 -9.68 -1.76 2.90
C GLY A 336 -9.17 -2.86 3.84
N GLU A 337 -8.70 -2.51 5.04
CA GLU A 337 -8.47 -3.49 6.11
C GLU A 337 -9.80 -3.97 6.70
N ALA A 338 -10.75 -3.07 6.93
CA ALA A 338 -12.05 -3.38 7.53
C ALA A 338 -12.81 -4.46 6.76
N ILE A 339 -12.74 -4.51 5.42
CA ILE A 339 -13.38 -5.58 4.64
C ILE A 339 -12.73 -6.95 4.87
N ALA A 340 -11.41 -7.01 5.12
CA ALA A 340 -10.72 -8.24 5.48
C ALA A 340 -11.10 -8.67 6.90
N VAL A 341 -11.23 -7.72 7.83
CA VAL A 341 -11.73 -7.97 9.19
C VAL A 341 -13.17 -8.50 9.16
N ALA A 342 -14.05 -7.86 8.39
CA ALA A 342 -15.44 -8.30 8.20
C ALA A 342 -15.51 -9.73 7.66
N ALA A 343 -14.71 -10.05 6.63
CA ALA A 343 -14.67 -11.40 6.06
C ALA A 343 -14.20 -12.46 7.07
N ALA A 344 -13.24 -12.11 7.95
CA ALA A 344 -12.80 -12.99 9.03
C ALA A 344 -13.88 -13.15 10.11
N PHE A 345 -14.43 -12.05 10.62
CA PHE A 345 -15.47 -12.03 11.66
C PHE A 345 -16.74 -12.77 11.23
N ASN A 346 -17.10 -12.68 9.96
CA ASN A 346 -18.27 -13.36 9.38
C ASN A 346 -18.27 -14.88 9.61
N ARG A 347 -17.10 -15.49 9.81
CA ARG A 347 -16.93 -16.95 10.04
C ARG A 347 -16.78 -17.32 11.51
N LEU A 348 -16.70 -16.34 12.40
CA LEU A 348 -16.47 -16.57 13.82
C LEU A 348 -17.80 -16.59 14.58
N PRO A 349 -17.91 -17.40 15.65
CA PRO A 349 -19.06 -17.38 16.54
C PRO A 349 -19.03 -16.23 17.58
N TYR A 350 -17.87 -15.60 17.78
CA TYR A 350 -17.66 -14.55 18.78
C TYR A 350 -16.63 -13.53 18.29
N TYR A 351 -16.67 -12.33 18.85
CA TYR A 351 -15.62 -11.33 18.68
C TYR A 351 -14.30 -11.83 19.32
N PRO A 352 -13.15 -11.76 18.61
CA PRO A 352 -11.90 -12.34 19.11
C PRO A 352 -11.38 -11.76 20.43
N ASP A 353 -11.61 -10.48 20.70
CA ASP A 353 -11.05 -9.81 21.88
C ASP A 353 -12.04 -9.75 23.07
N ASP A 354 -13.33 -9.99 22.83
CA ASP A 354 -14.34 -10.16 23.88
C ASP A 354 -15.44 -11.15 23.46
N ALA A 355 -15.34 -12.39 23.95
CA ALA A 355 -16.29 -13.45 23.63
C ALA A 355 -17.70 -13.28 24.25
N THR A 356 -17.95 -12.23 25.03
CA THR A 356 -19.31 -11.87 25.45
C THR A 356 -20.13 -11.33 24.28
N VAL A 357 -19.47 -10.79 23.25
CA VAL A 357 -20.09 -10.38 21.98
C VAL A 357 -20.20 -11.60 21.07
N ARG A 358 -21.44 -11.99 20.78
CA ARG A 358 -21.75 -13.13 19.91
C ARG A 358 -21.95 -12.69 18.48
N PHE A 359 -21.43 -13.49 17.56
CA PHE A 359 -21.62 -13.31 16.13
C PHE A 359 -22.60 -14.36 15.59
N ASP A 360 -23.47 -13.91 14.68
CA ASP A 360 -24.45 -14.73 13.95
C ASP A 360 -24.65 -14.12 12.55
N TYR A 361 -23.55 -14.10 11.79
CA TYR A 361 -23.48 -13.49 10.46
C TYR A 361 -23.58 -14.56 9.37
N GLY A 362 -22.48 -15.27 9.08
CA GLY A 362 -22.47 -16.39 8.14
C GLY A 362 -22.92 -16.02 6.71
N PHE A 363 -22.64 -14.81 6.25
CA PHE A 363 -22.98 -14.35 4.90
C PHE A 363 -22.06 -14.96 3.84
N ASP A 364 -22.58 -15.17 2.62
CA ASP A 364 -21.78 -15.61 1.47
C ASP A 364 -21.02 -14.42 0.86
N ILE A 365 -20.02 -13.92 1.61
CA ILE A 365 -19.07 -12.90 1.13
C ILE A 365 -18.11 -13.60 0.14
N ARG A 366 -18.31 -13.37 -1.15
CA ARG A 366 -17.56 -14.03 -2.24
C ARG A 366 -16.39 -13.21 -2.75
N SER A 367 -16.46 -11.88 -2.67
CA SER A 367 -15.46 -11.00 -3.27
C SER A 367 -15.12 -9.82 -2.38
N LEU A 368 -13.83 -9.49 -2.33
CA LEU A 368 -13.28 -8.34 -1.63
C LEU A 368 -12.54 -7.44 -2.62
N VAL A 369 -12.75 -6.13 -2.55
CA VAL A 369 -12.03 -5.12 -3.36
C VAL A 369 -11.39 -4.10 -2.43
N ALA A 370 -10.08 -4.19 -2.29
CA ALA A 370 -9.29 -3.29 -1.46
C ALA A 370 -8.64 -2.19 -2.32
N ILE A 371 -8.96 -0.93 -2.02
CA ILE A 371 -8.40 0.25 -2.68
C ILE A 371 -7.40 0.86 -1.71
N ALA A 372 -6.13 0.98 -2.12
CA ALA A 372 -5.02 1.52 -1.33
C ALA A 372 -5.09 1.15 0.17
N PRO A 373 -5.29 -0.13 0.53
CA PRO A 373 -5.64 -0.50 1.90
C PRO A 373 -4.44 -0.33 2.83
N VAL A 374 -4.72 -0.06 4.12
CA VAL A 374 -3.77 -0.40 5.19
C VAL A 374 -3.86 -1.90 5.49
N ASP A 375 -2.88 -2.45 6.22
CA ASP A 375 -2.91 -3.83 6.70
C ASP A 375 -2.19 -3.96 8.04
N GLY A 376 -2.78 -4.71 8.97
CA GLY A 376 -2.18 -5.04 10.27
C GLY A 376 -2.31 -3.96 11.34
N GLN A 377 -3.21 -2.98 11.19
CA GLN A 377 -3.57 -2.08 12.29
C GLN A 377 -4.40 -2.82 13.34
N TYR A 378 -5.29 -3.72 12.91
CA TYR A 378 -5.99 -4.63 13.81
C TYR A 378 -5.42 -6.05 13.69
N ARG A 379 -4.97 -6.59 14.82
CA ARG A 379 -4.41 -7.95 14.91
C ARG A 379 -5.16 -8.75 15.97
N PRO A 380 -6.25 -9.45 15.60
CA PRO A 380 -7.04 -10.22 16.57
C PRO A 380 -6.12 -11.25 17.24
N THR A 381 -6.10 -11.27 18.57
CA THR A 381 -5.19 -12.14 19.37
C THR A 381 -3.70 -11.95 19.06
N GLY A 382 -3.30 -10.80 18.51
CA GLY A 382 -1.92 -10.51 18.08
C GLY A 382 -1.49 -11.19 16.78
N ARG A 383 -2.45 -11.67 15.96
CA ARG A 383 -2.18 -12.39 14.71
C ARG A 383 -2.64 -11.59 13.49
N GLU A 384 -1.96 -11.80 12.37
CA GLU A 384 -2.40 -11.30 11.07
C GLU A 384 -3.65 -12.05 10.60
N ILE A 385 -4.50 -11.35 9.86
CA ILE A 385 -5.72 -11.93 9.28
C ILE A 385 -5.36 -12.71 8.01
N ALA A 386 -5.70 -13.99 7.99
CA ALA A 386 -5.63 -14.84 6.82
C ALA A 386 -7.05 -15.15 6.33
N LEU A 387 -7.24 -15.12 5.02
CA LEU A 387 -8.54 -15.36 4.38
C LEU A 387 -8.47 -16.60 3.52
N GLU A 388 -9.54 -17.38 3.52
CA GLU A 388 -9.64 -18.61 2.72
C GLU A 388 -10.85 -18.55 1.80
N ASN A 389 -10.75 -19.01 0.56
CA ASN A 389 -11.88 -19.18 -0.37
C ASN A 389 -12.72 -17.91 -0.53
N VAL A 390 -12.06 -16.81 -0.92
CA VAL A 390 -12.68 -15.53 -1.26
C VAL A 390 -11.93 -14.93 -2.45
N ASN A 391 -12.63 -14.30 -3.39
CA ASN A 391 -11.97 -13.54 -4.42
C ASN A 391 -11.41 -12.24 -3.84
N TYR A 392 -10.22 -11.83 -4.25
CA TYR A 392 -9.58 -10.63 -3.69
C TYR A 392 -8.93 -9.77 -4.79
N LEU A 393 -9.37 -8.53 -4.93
CA LEU A 393 -8.75 -7.53 -5.78
C LEU A 393 -8.10 -6.46 -4.92
N VAL A 394 -6.85 -6.09 -5.21
CA VAL A 394 -6.21 -4.91 -4.61
C VAL A 394 -5.70 -3.94 -5.67
N LEU A 395 -6.02 -2.65 -5.51
CA LEU A 395 -5.51 -1.54 -6.32
C LEU A 395 -4.66 -0.63 -5.43
N HIS A 396 -3.46 -0.23 -5.86
CA HIS A 396 -2.61 0.68 -5.07
C HIS A 396 -1.77 1.59 -5.96
N GLY A 397 -1.63 2.85 -5.55
CA GLY A 397 -0.88 3.86 -6.29
C GLY A 397 0.59 3.93 -5.88
N ALA A 398 1.51 4.05 -6.85
CA ALA A 398 2.93 4.21 -6.55
C ALA A 398 3.27 5.58 -5.92
N HIS A 399 2.37 6.55 -6.06
CA HIS A 399 2.45 7.92 -5.53
C HIS A 399 1.47 8.16 -4.39
N ASP A 400 0.97 7.10 -3.77
CA ASP A 400 0.21 7.18 -2.53
C ASP A 400 1.07 7.86 -1.45
N MET A 401 0.57 8.97 -0.90
CA MET A 401 1.28 9.80 0.07
C MET A 401 0.86 9.54 1.52
N ASP A 402 -0.20 8.74 1.71
CA ASP A 402 -0.74 8.34 3.01
C ASP A 402 -0.28 6.91 3.35
N VAL A 403 -0.62 5.95 2.50
CA VAL A 403 -0.17 4.56 2.56
C VAL A 403 0.93 4.33 1.53
N VAL A 404 2.13 4.80 1.85
CA VAL A 404 3.26 4.92 0.91
C VAL A 404 3.81 3.61 0.34
N SER A 405 3.54 2.49 0.99
CA SER A 405 3.93 1.14 0.55
C SER A 405 2.72 0.39 0.03
N PHE A 406 2.93 -0.60 -0.83
CA PHE A 406 1.84 -1.45 -1.33
C PHE A 406 1.32 -2.43 -0.25
N ALA A 407 0.78 -1.90 0.86
CA ALA A 407 0.42 -2.65 2.06
C ALA A 407 -0.63 -3.73 1.79
N GLY A 408 -1.52 -3.53 0.81
CA GLY A 408 -2.49 -4.54 0.41
C GLY A 408 -1.91 -5.81 -0.22
N ALA A 409 -0.64 -5.80 -0.64
CA ALA A 409 0.08 -7.00 -1.06
C ALA A 409 0.22 -8.02 0.10
N ARG A 410 0.30 -7.53 1.34
CA ARG A 410 0.35 -8.37 2.54
C ARG A 410 -0.91 -9.22 2.70
N GLN A 411 -2.08 -8.60 2.59
CA GLN A 411 -3.34 -9.34 2.66
C GLN A 411 -3.51 -10.26 1.43
N TYR A 412 -3.09 -9.83 0.23
CA TYR A 412 -3.07 -10.67 -0.98
C TYR A 412 -2.26 -11.95 -0.77
N ALA A 413 -1.06 -11.87 -0.19
CA ALA A 413 -0.22 -13.02 0.12
C ALA A 413 -0.90 -14.02 1.08
N ARG A 414 -1.71 -13.51 2.01
CA ARG A 414 -2.43 -14.32 3.01
C ARG A 414 -3.82 -14.80 2.56
N VAL A 415 -4.23 -14.56 1.32
CA VAL A 415 -5.44 -15.18 0.72
C VAL A 415 -5.07 -16.56 0.17
N ARG A 416 -5.76 -17.60 0.66
CA ARG A 416 -5.54 -19.01 0.30
C ARG A 416 -6.79 -19.63 -0.33
N PHE A 417 -6.59 -20.57 -1.24
CA PHE A 417 -7.65 -21.38 -1.83
C PHE A 417 -7.50 -22.83 -1.37
N SER A 418 -8.55 -23.38 -0.76
CA SER A 418 -8.55 -24.71 -0.16
C SER A 418 -9.66 -25.62 -0.68
N ASP A 419 -10.61 -25.10 -1.46
CA ASP A 419 -11.61 -25.88 -2.20
C ASP A 419 -11.46 -25.73 -3.72
N ASP A 420 -12.15 -26.58 -4.47
CA ASP A 420 -12.08 -26.64 -5.94
C ASP A 420 -13.01 -25.63 -6.64
N LYS A 421 -13.52 -24.63 -5.90
CA LYS A 421 -14.38 -23.61 -6.50
C LYS A 421 -13.54 -22.59 -7.24
N ASP A 422 -14.21 -21.90 -8.15
CA ASP A 422 -13.59 -20.87 -8.97
C ASP A 422 -13.32 -19.59 -8.15
N TRP A 423 -12.17 -19.56 -7.49
CA TRP A 423 -11.63 -18.39 -6.79
C TRP A 423 -10.40 -17.83 -7.50
N PHE A 424 -10.25 -16.52 -7.49
CA PHE A 424 -9.01 -15.87 -7.87
C PHE A 424 -8.73 -14.60 -7.08
N LYS A 425 -7.45 -14.25 -7.01
CA LYS A 425 -6.96 -12.99 -6.47
C LYS A 425 -6.13 -12.25 -7.52
N ALA A 426 -6.19 -10.93 -7.49
CA ALA A 426 -5.46 -10.05 -8.40
C ALA A 426 -4.96 -8.81 -7.67
N ALA A 427 -3.82 -8.30 -8.10
CA ALA A 427 -3.23 -7.07 -7.59
C ALA A 427 -2.83 -6.15 -8.75
N LEU A 428 -3.06 -4.85 -8.64
CA LEU A 428 -2.66 -3.85 -9.63
C LEU A 428 -1.96 -2.67 -8.94
N TYR A 429 -0.67 -2.51 -9.23
CA TYR A 429 0.14 -1.39 -8.78
C TYR A 429 0.29 -0.35 -9.89
N ILE A 430 -0.10 0.89 -9.62
CA ILE A 430 -0.41 1.91 -10.64
C ILE A 430 0.55 3.08 -10.50
N TYR A 431 1.35 3.35 -11.54
CA TYR A 431 2.23 4.52 -11.56
C TYR A 431 1.43 5.82 -11.66
N GLY A 432 1.77 6.80 -10.84
CA GLY A 432 1.14 8.13 -10.81
C GLY A 432 -0.19 8.19 -10.06
N ALA A 433 -0.78 7.06 -9.65
CA ALA A 433 -1.95 7.10 -8.79
C ALA A 433 -1.55 7.49 -7.36
N ASN A 434 -2.32 8.38 -6.74
CA ASN A 434 -2.22 8.74 -5.32
C ASN A 434 -3.26 7.98 -4.48
N HIS A 435 -3.32 8.27 -3.17
CA HIS A 435 -4.35 7.73 -2.28
C HIS A 435 -5.74 8.29 -2.63
N GLY A 436 -5.82 9.63 -2.74
CA GLY A 436 -7.06 10.38 -2.72
C GLY A 436 -8.01 10.16 -3.89
N GLN A 437 -7.50 10.14 -5.13
CA GLN A 437 -8.36 10.30 -6.32
C GLN A 437 -9.26 9.09 -6.64
N PHE A 438 -9.14 7.98 -5.91
CA PHE A 438 -10.16 6.92 -5.97
C PHE A 438 -11.51 7.36 -5.35
N ASN A 439 -11.48 8.37 -4.49
CA ASN A 439 -12.64 9.01 -3.90
C ASN A 439 -12.74 10.46 -4.44
N THR A 440 -13.85 10.80 -5.08
CA THR A 440 -13.99 12.09 -5.78
C THR A 440 -14.00 13.31 -4.87
N LEU A 441 -14.08 13.12 -3.54
CA LEU A 441 -14.08 14.20 -2.54
C LEU A 441 -12.69 14.47 -1.97
N TRP A 442 -11.77 13.51 -2.00
CA TRP A 442 -10.43 13.66 -1.41
C TRP A 442 -9.45 14.37 -2.35
N GLY A 443 -9.55 14.11 -3.66
CA GLY A 443 -8.76 14.81 -4.68
C GLY A 443 -7.27 14.41 -4.72
N HIS A 444 -6.42 15.29 -5.28
CA HIS A 444 -5.01 14.98 -5.53
C HIS A 444 -4.08 15.21 -4.31
N LYS A 445 -4.63 15.64 -3.17
CA LYS A 445 -3.87 15.95 -1.95
C LYS A 445 -4.24 15.00 -0.83
N ASP A 446 -3.39 14.01 -0.58
CA ASP A 446 -3.69 12.99 0.44
C ASP A 446 -3.52 13.52 1.87
N LEU A 447 -2.83 14.65 2.05
CA LEU A 447 -2.65 15.32 3.35
C LEU A 447 -3.08 16.79 3.29
N PHE A 448 -3.02 17.49 4.42
CA PHE A 448 -3.49 18.87 4.56
C PHE A 448 -2.43 19.94 4.21
N GLU A 449 -2.89 21.15 3.95
CA GLU A 449 -2.03 22.33 3.77
C GLU A 449 -1.48 22.83 5.13
N PRO A 450 -0.23 23.34 5.19
CA PRO A 450 0.68 23.58 4.09
C PRO A 450 1.62 22.40 3.79
N LEU A 451 1.41 21.23 4.43
CA LEU A 451 2.31 20.10 4.31
C LEU A 451 2.43 19.60 2.86
N MET A 452 1.32 19.61 2.11
CA MET A 452 1.31 19.23 0.69
C MET A 452 2.26 20.03 -0.20
N ARG A 453 2.77 21.19 0.26
CA ARG A 453 3.71 22.01 -0.52
C ARG A 453 5.11 21.42 -0.66
N VAL A 454 5.44 20.34 0.03
CA VAL A 454 6.71 19.60 -0.20
C VAL A 454 6.56 18.39 -1.11
N TYR A 455 5.33 18.03 -1.47
CA TYR A 455 5.00 16.88 -2.32
C TYR A 455 5.00 17.24 -3.80
N ASN A 456 5.33 16.27 -4.65
CA ASN A 456 5.36 16.40 -6.10
C ASN A 456 4.00 16.00 -6.69
N LEU A 457 3.13 16.98 -6.89
CA LEU A 457 1.76 16.77 -7.40
C LEU A 457 1.74 16.64 -8.93
N GLU A 458 2.72 17.22 -9.62
CA GLU A 458 2.80 17.22 -11.09
C GLU A 458 3.02 15.81 -11.70
N GLN A 459 3.42 14.82 -10.91
CA GLN A 459 3.56 13.42 -11.37
C GLN A 459 2.27 12.61 -11.29
N LEU A 460 1.24 13.16 -10.66
CA LEU A 460 0.02 12.43 -10.45
C LEU A 460 -0.74 12.24 -11.76
N LEU A 461 -1.39 11.09 -11.89
CA LEU A 461 -2.38 10.91 -12.93
C LEU A 461 -3.52 11.92 -12.74
N PRO A 462 -4.10 12.44 -13.84
CA PRO A 462 -5.37 13.14 -13.75
C PRO A 462 -6.43 12.27 -13.04
N ALA A 463 -7.26 12.88 -12.20
CA ALA A 463 -8.28 12.17 -11.42
C ALA A 463 -9.16 11.27 -12.29
N GLU A 464 -9.58 11.75 -13.46
CA GLU A 464 -10.44 11.00 -14.38
C GLU A 464 -9.77 9.72 -14.90
N GLN A 465 -8.44 9.72 -15.04
CA GLN A 465 -7.68 8.54 -15.42
C GLN A 465 -7.61 7.53 -14.27
N GLN A 466 -7.37 7.99 -13.04
CA GLN A 466 -7.36 7.11 -11.87
C GLN A 466 -8.75 6.50 -11.60
N GLU A 467 -9.81 7.30 -11.74
CA GLU A 467 -11.19 6.83 -11.72
C GLU A 467 -11.48 5.82 -12.84
N GLN A 468 -10.98 6.05 -14.06
CA GLN A 468 -11.14 5.11 -15.17
C GLN A 468 -10.50 3.76 -14.87
N ILE A 469 -9.32 3.73 -14.24
CA ILE A 469 -8.67 2.49 -13.79
C ILE A 469 -9.57 1.76 -12.78
N ALA A 470 -10.14 2.47 -11.80
CA ALA A 470 -11.06 1.90 -10.83
C ALA A 470 -12.32 1.35 -11.50
N LYS A 471 -12.95 2.10 -12.42
CA LYS A 471 -14.14 1.66 -13.17
C LYS A 471 -13.88 0.37 -13.94
N VAL A 472 -12.78 0.31 -14.71
CA VAL A 472 -12.44 -0.88 -15.52
C VAL A 472 -12.20 -2.09 -14.63
N THR A 473 -11.31 -1.96 -13.64
CA THR A 473 -10.83 -3.10 -12.85
C THR A 473 -11.88 -3.63 -11.89
N ILE A 474 -12.59 -2.75 -11.17
CA ILE A 474 -13.58 -3.15 -10.17
C ILE A 474 -14.82 -3.73 -10.85
N SER A 475 -15.32 -3.10 -11.91
CA SER A 475 -16.48 -3.60 -12.65
C SER A 475 -16.20 -4.96 -13.28
N ALA A 476 -15.07 -5.12 -13.98
CA ALA A 476 -14.66 -6.40 -14.56
C ALA A 476 -14.53 -7.51 -13.51
N PHE A 477 -13.96 -7.19 -12.34
CA PHE A 477 -13.76 -8.14 -11.26
C PHE A 477 -15.08 -8.62 -10.65
N LEU A 478 -16.01 -7.69 -10.38
CA LEU A 478 -17.31 -8.03 -9.79
C LEU A 478 -18.21 -8.78 -10.80
N GLU A 479 -18.15 -8.44 -12.09
CA GLU A 479 -18.82 -9.19 -13.16
C GLU A 479 -18.31 -10.62 -13.25
N ALA A 480 -16.98 -10.81 -13.24
CA ALA A 480 -16.36 -12.13 -13.28
C ALA A 480 -16.70 -12.97 -12.03
N THR A 481 -16.69 -12.37 -10.84
CA THR A 481 -16.76 -13.12 -9.58
C THR A 481 -18.16 -13.32 -9.02
N LEU A 482 -19.09 -12.39 -9.27
CA LEU A 482 -20.46 -12.45 -8.74
C LEU A 482 -21.50 -12.80 -9.81
N ARG A 483 -21.23 -12.50 -11.08
CA ARG A 483 -22.16 -12.74 -12.19
C ARG A 483 -21.72 -13.84 -13.16
N GLY A 484 -20.50 -14.36 -12.99
CA GLY A 484 -19.98 -15.46 -13.79
C GLY A 484 -19.52 -15.05 -15.19
N GLU A 485 -19.27 -13.75 -15.43
CA GLU A 485 -18.75 -13.23 -16.70
C GLU A 485 -17.24 -13.48 -16.79
N SER A 486 -16.84 -14.76 -16.86
CA SER A 486 -15.44 -15.20 -16.85
C SER A 486 -14.60 -14.65 -18.01
N GLY A 487 -15.25 -14.16 -19.08
CA GLY A 487 -14.60 -13.45 -20.19
C GLY A 487 -13.78 -12.22 -19.75
N TYR A 488 -14.06 -11.63 -18.58
CA TYR A 488 -13.24 -10.55 -18.01
C TYR A 488 -11.97 -11.03 -17.30
N ARG A 489 -11.86 -12.31 -16.92
CA ARG A 489 -10.73 -12.85 -16.16
C ARG A 489 -9.35 -12.63 -16.83
N PRO A 490 -9.19 -12.75 -18.16
CA PRO A 490 -7.90 -12.51 -18.80
C PRO A 490 -7.35 -11.09 -18.60
N LEU A 491 -8.18 -10.10 -18.27
CA LEU A 491 -7.74 -8.75 -17.89
C LEU A 491 -6.78 -8.78 -16.68
N PHE A 492 -7.03 -9.68 -15.72
CA PHE A 492 -6.24 -9.78 -14.50
C PHE A 492 -4.99 -10.64 -14.69
N GLN A 493 -5.06 -11.63 -15.59
CA GLN A 493 -3.90 -12.44 -16.00
C GLN A 493 -2.88 -11.60 -16.77
N ASP A 494 -3.35 -10.69 -17.63
CA ASP A 494 -2.53 -9.72 -18.35
C ASP A 494 -3.30 -8.41 -18.60
N HIS A 495 -2.95 -7.38 -17.83
CA HIS A 495 -3.61 -6.07 -17.89
C HIS A 495 -3.51 -5.41 -19.27
N HIS A 496 -2.51 -5.77 -20.09
CA HIS A 496 -2.37 -5.21 -21.44
C HIS A 496 -3.55 -5.56 -22.35
N ARG A 497 -4.29 -6.64 -22.06
CA ARG A 497 -5.52 -7.02 -22.79
C ARG A 497 -6.62 -5.97 -22.66
N GLY A 498 -6.64 -5.22 -21.56
CA GLY A 498 -7.52 -4.07 -21.32
C GLY A 498 -6.92 -2.73 -21.75
N GLY A 499 -5.83 -2.73 -22.54
CA GLY A 499 -5.10 -1.51 -22.89
C GLY A 499 -5.90 -0.47 -23.69
N GLU A 500 -7.04 -0.86 -24.27
CA GLU A 500 -7.99 0.09 -24.91
C GLU A 500 -8.90 0.79 -23.90
N TRP A 501 -9.07 0.24 -22.69
CA TRP A 501 -9.94 0.77 -21.64
C TRP A 501 -9.15 1.48 -20.53
N LEU A 502 -7.89 1.07 -20.33
CA LEU A 502 -7.00 1.61 -19.31
C LEU A 502 -6.22 2.83 -19.83
N PRO A 503 -6.02 3.88 -19.01
CA PRO A 503 -5.16 5.02 -19.33
C PRO A 503 -3.70 4.61 -19.61
N ASP A 504 -3.00 5.47 -20.35
CA ASP A 504 -1.59 5.29 -20.69
C ASP A 504 -0.67 5.62 -19.50
N THR A 505 -0.45 4.62 -18.65
CA THR A 505 0.52 4.64 -17.55
C THR A 505 1.17 3.26 -17.39
N ARG A 506 2.08 3.12 -16.42
CA ARG A 506 2.70 1.85 -16.08
C ARG A 506 1.87 1.13 -15.03
N TYR A 507 1.73 -0.17 -15.25
CA TYR A 507 1.08 -1.07 -14.32
C TYR A 507 2.00 -2.25 -14.03
N ILE A 508 1.97 -2.73 -12.79
CA ILE A 508 2.47 -4.06 -12.44
C ILE A 508 1.28 -4.84 -11.91
N SER A 509 1.01 -6.00 -12.51
CA SER A 509 -0.13 -6.85 -12.17
C SER A 509 0.31 -8.21 -11.64
N GLN A 510 -0.37 -8.69 -10.59
CA GLN A 510 -0.27 -10.06 -10.09
C GLN A 510 -1.61 -10.77 -10.19
N TYR A 511 -1.57 -12.09 -10.33
CA TYR A 511 -2.75 -12.93 -10.43
C TYR A 511 -2.46 -14.34 -9.90
N GLN A 512 -3.43 -14.91 -9.19
CA GLN A 512 -3.43 -16.32 -8.81
C GLN A 512 -4.87 -16.83 -8.72
N ASP A 513 -5.13 -18.06 -9.16
CA ASP A 513 -6.43 -18.72 -9.01
C ASP A 513 -6.33 -20.06 -8.28
N ALA A 514 -7.50 -20.57 -7.87
CA ALA A 514 -7.63 -21.85 -7.17
C ALA A 514 -7.17 -23.06 -8.02
N ALA A 515 -7.14 -22.92 -9.35
CA ALA A 515 -6.65 -23.94 -10.26
C ALA A 515 -5.11 -24.03 -10.28
N THR A 516 -4.42 -23.07 -9.68
CA THR A 516 -2.96 -23.02 -9.61
C THR A 516 -2.42 -23.93 -8.51
N ARG A 517 -1.66 -24.95 -8.92
CA ARG A 517 -0.90 -25.78 -8.00
C ARG A 517 0.51 -25.24 -7.86
N LEU A 518 0.78 -24.58 -6.73
CA LEU A 518 2.10 -24.07 -6.40
C LEU A 518 3.09 -25.21 -6.11
N ILE A 519 4.30 -25.03 -6.61
CA ILE A 519 5.49 -25.83 -6.32
C ILE A 519 6.33 -25.11 -5.28
N ASN A 520 6.50 -23.80 -5.44
CA ASN A 520 7.15 -22.92 -4.47
C ASN A 520 6.28 -21.69 -4.22
N ASP A 521 5.99 -21.42 -2.95
CA ASP A 521 5.63 -20.11 -2.39
C ASP A 521 6.72 -19.57 -1.45
N TYR A 522 7.77 -20.35 -1.17
CA TYR A 522 8.91 -19.97 -0.32
C TYR A 522 8.55 -19.62 1.14
N GLU A 523 7.35 -20.01 1.60
CA GLU A 523 6.88 -19.77 2.97
C GLU A 523 7.07 -20.96 3.90
N GLU A 524 7.45 -22.13 3.39
CA GLU A 524 7.35 -23.40 4.10
C GLU A 524 8.43 -23.62 5.17
N ASP A 525 9.66 -23.16 4.92
CA ASP A 525 10.82 -23.41 5.78
C ASP A 525 12.00 -22.45 5.49
N ILE A 526 13.19 -22.76 6.04
CA ILE A 526 14.43 -21.98 5.86
C ILE A 526 15.45 -22.69 4.97
N ASN A 527 15.07 -23.81 4.37
CA ASN A 527 15.94 -24.69 3.62
C ASN A 527 15.79 -24.41 2.12
N LEU A 528 16.73 -23.63 1.59
CA LEU A 528 16.81 -23.19 0.18
C LEU A 528 16.79 -24.33 -0.87
N ALA A 529 16.89 -25.59 -0.47
CA ALA A 529 16.90 -26.75 -1.35
C ALA A 529 15.55 -27.50 -1.41
N THR A 530 14.59 -27.23 -0.52
CA THR A 530 13.25 -27.84 -0.52
C THR A 530 12.26 -27.00 -1.28
N THR A 531 11.14 -27.60 -1.69
CA THR A 531 10.03 -26.93 -2.35
C THR A 531 8.78 -27.01 -1.49
N THR A 532 7.90 -26.02 -1.57
CA THR A 532 6.61 -26.00 -0.84
C THR A 532 5.78 -27.25 -1.14
N LEU A 533 5.71 -27.65 -2.41
CA LEU A 533 5.12 -28.94 -2.79
C LEU A 533 6.10 -30.05 -2.43
N PRO A 534 5.78 -30.96 -1.48
CA PRO A 534 6.78 -31.89 -0.95
C PRO A 534 7.37 -32.83 -2.01
N GLY A 535 8.69 -33.04 -1.94
CA GLY A 535 9.43 -33.98 -2.79
C GLY A 535 10.10 -33.38 -4.02
N GLY A 536 9.94 -32.07 -4.26
CA GLY A 536 10.78 -31.33 -5.18
C GLY A 536 12.14 -30.97 -4.57
N VAL A 537 13.06 -30.47 -5.41
CA VAL A 537 14.39 -30.00 -4.98
C VAL A 537 14.80 -28.77 -5.79
N GLN A 538 15.37 -27.77 -5.14
CA GLN A 538 15.85 -26.54 -5.75
C GLN A 538 17.39 -26.49 -5.77
N THR A 539 17.97 -25.99 -6.86
CA THR A 539 19.42 -25.85 -6.99
C THR A 539 19.80 -24.60 -7.77
N GLY A 540 20.70 -23.78 -7.23
CA GLY A 540 21.38 -22.69 -7.93
C GLY A 540 22.78 -23.09 -8.40
N GLU A 541 23.15 -22.71 -9.62
CA GLU A 541 24.50 -22.91 -10.17
C GLU A 541 25.05 -21.58 -10.68
N ASN A 542 26.29 -21.24 -10.28
CA ASN A 542 27.01 -20.00 -10.66
C ASN A 542 26.25 -18.69 -10.40
N LEU A 543 25.36 -18.68 -9.41
CA LEU A 543 24.69 -17.47 -8.97
C LEU A 543 25.62 -16.63 -8.08
N ALA A 544 25.58 -15.32 -8.26
CA ALA A 544 26.25 -14.36 -7.39
C ALA A 544 25.45 -14.12 -6.10
N VAL A 545 24.12 -14.19 -6.20
CA VAL A 545 23.19 -14.11 -5.05
C VAL A 545 22.21 -15.28 -5.14
N TRP A 546 22.05 -16.00 -4.04
CA TRP A 546 21.00 -16.99 -3.85
C TRP A 546 20.60 -17.02 -2.37
N ARG A 547 19.42 -16.50 -2.06
CA ARG A 547 18.86 -16.47 -0.70
C ARG A 547 17.34 -16.36 -0.75
N GLU A 548 16.68 -16.83 0.29
CA GLU A 548 15.27 -16.54 0.55
C GLU A 548 15.20 -15.50 1.67
N GLN A 549 14.31 -14.51 1.52
CA GLN A 549 14.11 -13.47 2.53
C GLN A 549 12.69 -12.93 2.44
N LEU A 550 12.26 -12.31 3.54
CA LEU A 550 11.04 -11.51 3.58
C LEU A 550 11.19 -10.35 2.59
N VAL A 551 10.16 -10.12 1.78
CA VAL A 551 10.16 -9.07 0.77
C VAL A 551 9.92 -7.71 1.44
N GLU A 552 10.89 -6.81 1.31
CA GLU A 552 10.83 -5.47 1.90
C GLU A 552 9.97 -4.52 1.05
N ALA A 553 9.20 -3.66 1.73
CA ALA A 553 8.44 -2.57 1.12
C ALA A 553 9.17 -1.23 1.31
N LYS A 554 8.64 -0.10 0.79
CA LYS A 554 9.22 1.23 1.11
C LYS A 554 9.23 1.49 2.62
N TRP A 555 8.23 0.94 3.31
CA TRP A 555 8.03 0.96 4.74
C TRP A 555 7.45 -0.39 5.20
N GLY A 556 8.20 -1.12 6.03
CA GLY A 556 7.80 -2.45 6.49
C GLY A 556 8.09 -3.53 5.45
N ASP A 557 7.16 -4.47 5.28
CA ASP A 557 7.32 -5.66 4.44
C ASP A 557 6.03 -6.00 3.66
N MET A 558 6.17 -6.78 2.59
CA MET A 558 5.08 -7.20 1.71
C MET A 558 4.31 -8.43 2.21
N GLY A 559 4.65 -8.99 3.38
CA GLY A 559 3.93 -10.10 3.99
C GLY A 559 4.20 -11.48 3.37
N ASN A 560 5.17 -11.58 2.47
CA ASN A 560 5.64 -12.82 1.84
C ASN A 560 7.17 -12.89 1.76
N HIS A 561 7.69 -14.10 1.61
CA HIS A 561 9.07 -14.43 1.29
C HIS A 561 9.21 -14.72 -0.20
N ALA A 562 10.41 -14.51 -0.73
CA ALA A 562 10.73 -14.88 -2.10
C ALA A 562 12.19 -15.30 -2.22
N VAL A 563 12.52 -16.05 -3.27
CA VAL A 563 13.92 -16.35 -3.58
C VAL A 563 14.54 -15.23 -4.42
N TYR A 564 15.67 -14.71 -3.95
CA TYR A 564 16.47 -13.69 -4.61
C TYR A 564 17.61 -14.34 -5.37
N LEU A 565 17.63 -14.14 -6.68
CA LEU A 565 18.53 -14.77 -7.63
C LEU A 565 19.31 -13.70 -8.37
N GLY A 566 20.62 -13.62 -8.11
CA GLY A 566 21.51 -12.65 -8.70
C GLY A 566 22.59 -13.29 -9.56
N TRP A 567 22.91 -12.65 -10.67
CA TRP A 567 23.94 -13.13 -11.59
C TRP A 567 24.74 -11.99 -12.20
N ASN A 568 25.95 -12.31 -12.63
CA ASN A 568 26.78 -11.46 -13.47
C ASN A 568 27.52 -12.34 -14.48
N ALA A 569 27.16 -12.19 -15.76
CA ALA A 569 27.67 -13.02 -16.84
C ALA A 569 29.19 -12.82 -17.09
N GLU A 570 29.77 -11.68 -16.70
CA GLU A 570 31.21 -11.42 -16.85
C GLU A 570 32.04 -12.18 -15.81
N SER A 571 31.48 -12.42 -14.62
CA SER A 571 32.18 -13.08 -13.51
C SER A 571 31.86 -14.58 -13.38
N ALA A 572 30.79 -15.05 -14.01
CA ALA A 572 30.35 -16.44 -13.92
C ALA A 572 31.21 -17.37 -14.79
N ALA A 573 31.66 -18.50 -14.22
CA ALA A 573 32.43 -19.50 -14.94
C ALA A 573 31.64 -20.21 -16.05
N THR A 574 30.33 -20.40 -15.84
CA THR A 574 29.36 -20.87 -16.84
C THR A 574 28.04 -20.15 -16.65
N THR A 575 27.14 -20.23 -17.63
CA THR A 575 25.82 -19.58 -17.58
C THR A 575 25.09 -19.87 -16.27
N PRO A 576 24.82 -18.83 -15.46
CA PRO A 576 24.11 -18.97 -14.19
C PRO A 576 22.69 -19.51 -14.41
N ARG A 577 22.25 -20.37 -13.50
CA ARG A 577 20.90 -20.94 -13.57
C ARG A 577 20.35 -21.24 -12.19
N TYR A 578 19.03 -21.19 -12.10
CA TYR A 578 18.26 -21.70 -10.98
C TYR A 578 17.31 -22.79 -11.49
N ALA A 579 17.28 -23.92 -10.81
CA ALA A 579 16.56 -25.09 -11.27
C ALA A 579 15.67 -25.68 -10.19
N ILE A 580 14.43 -25.95 -10.54
CA ILE A 580 13.42 -26.58 -9.68
C ILE A 580 13.13 -27.96 -10.28
N ARG A 581 13.53 -29.01 -9.57
CA ARG A 581 13.18 -30.39 -9.91
C ARG A 581 11.81 -30.70 -9.33
N LEU A 582 10.89 -31.10 -10.20
CA LEU A 582 9.50 -31.33 -9.87
C LEU A 582 9.32 -32.61 -9.03
N PRO A 583 8.36 -32.62 -8.08
CA PRO A 583 7.99 -33.83 -7.37
C PRO A 583 7.35 -34.86 -8.30
N LYS A 584 7.50 -36.15 -7.98
CA LYS A 584 6.91 -37.25 -8.76
C LYS A 584 5.38 -37.36 -8.64
N HIS A 585 4.80 -36.73 -7.62
CA HIS A 585 3.39 -36.78 -7.30
C HIS A 585 2.88 -35.36 -7.02
N GLY A 586 1.57 -35.15 -7.14
CA GLY A 586 0.94 -33.86 -6.83
C GLY A 586 0.82 -32.89 -8.00
N LEU A 587 1.28 -33.28 -9.20
CA LEU A 587 1.11 -32.56 -10.46
C LEU A 587 0.64 -33.52 -11.55
N THR A 588 -0.34 -33.08 -12.34
CA THR A 588 -0.75 -33.76 -13.58
C THR A 588 -0.61 -32.77 -14.71
N LEU A 589 0.48 -32.89 -15.47
CA LEU A 589 0.83 -31.94 -16.51
C LEU A 589 0.44 -32.49 -17.90
N THR A 590 -0.05 -31.60 -18.74
CA THR A 590 -0.41 -31.90 -20.12
C THR A 590 0.07 -30.78 -21.03
N ARG A 591 -0.11 -30.94 -22.35
CA ARG A 591 0.14 -29.86 -23.30
C ARG A 591 -0.71 -28.60 -23.04
N LYS A 592 -1.85 -28.75 -22.37
CA LYS A 592 -2.75 -27.66 -21.96
C LYS A 592 -2.32 -26.97 -20.66
N SER A 593 -1.32 -27.51 -19.95
CA SER A 593 -0.84 -26.87 -18.73
C SER A 593 -0.11 -25.56 -19.03
N ILE A 594 -0.13 -24.66 -18.07
CA ILE A 594 0.53 -23.34 -18.11
C ILE A 594 1.46 -23.29 -16.90
N LEU A 595 2.73 -23.00 -17.14
CA LEU A 595 3.68 -22.63 -16.09
C LEU A 595 3.36 -21.20 -15.65
N VAL A 596 3.19 -20.99 -14.36
CA VAL A 596 2.96 -19.67 -13.77
C VAL A 596 4.03 -19.37 -12.73
N PHE A 597 4.41 -18.11 -12.61
CA PHE A 597 5.32 -17.61 -11.58
C PHE A 597 5.24 -16.08 -11.51
N ALA A 598 5.66 -15.53 -10.38
CA ALA A 598 5.75 -14.10 -10.16
C ALA A 598 7.22 -13.66 -10.10
N LEU A 599 7.57 -12.59 -10.83
CA LEU A 599 8.94 -12.03 -10.83
C LEU A 599 8.92 -10.54 -10.48
N ALA A 600 9.91 -10.09 -9.72
CA ALA A 600 10.18 -8.69 -9.49
C ALA A 600 11.66 -8.37 -9.74
N ASP A 601 11.95 -7.18 -10.25
CA ASP A 601 13.31 -6.62 -10.19
C ASP A 601 13.63 -6.29 -8.73
N ALA A 602 14.71 -6.84 -8.18
CA ALA A 602 15.14 -6.54 -6.81
C ALA A 602 15.85 -5.18 -6.72
N ASN A 603 16.28 -4.61 -7.85
CA ASN A 603 17.05 -3.37 -7.93
C ASN A 603 18.35 -3.40 -7.07
N GLU A 604 18.92 -4.60 -6.89
CA GLU A 604 20.16 -4.84 -6.15
C GLU A 604 21.35 -5.06 -7.10
N ASP A 605 22.56 -4.69 -6.68
CA ASP A 605 23.76 -5.07 -7.42
C ASP A 605 24.15 -6.53 -7.13
N PRO A 606 24.25 -7.41 -8.15
CA PRO A 606 24.71 -8.78 -7.94
C PRO A 606 26.20 -8.85 -7.53
N THR A 607 26.95 -7.76 -7.69
CA THR A 607 28.37 -7.59 -7.32
C THR A 607 28.60 -6.27 -6.59
N PRO A 608 28.42 -6.21 -5.25
CA PRO A 608 28.44 -4.96 -4.46
C PRO A 608 29.70 -4.09 -4.58
N GLU A 609 30.79 -4.63 -5.13
CA GLU A 609 32.07 -3.93 -5.30
C GLU A 609 32.09 -2.97 -6.51
N ARG A 610 31.15 -3.08 -7.46
CA ARG A 610 30.97 -2.13 -8.58
C ARG A 610 29.78 -1.21 -8.28
N ASN A 611 30.04 0.07 -8.05
CA ASN A 611 29.00 1.12 -7.98
C ASN A 611 28.55 1.52 -9.40
N ASP A 612 27.95 0.62 -10.17
CA ASP A 612 27.32 0.98 -11.44
C ASP A 612 25.82 1.18 -11.23
N ALA A 613 25.48 2.31 -10.58
CA ALA A 613 24.11 2.81 -10.40
C ALA A 613 23.51 3.39 -11.70
N GLY A 614 23.69 2.70 -12.82
CA GLY A 614 23.06 3.04 -14.09
C GLY A 614 21.58 2.66 -14.07
N LYS A 615 20.73 3.44 -14.78
CA LYS A 615 19.33 3.06 -15.02
C LYS A 615 19.29 1.70 -15.73
N ARG A 616 18.80 0.68 -15.04
CA ARG A 616 18.65 -0.67 -15.60
C ARG A 616 17.38 -0.72 -16.46
N GLY A 617 17.53 -1.27 -17.66
CA GLY A 617 16.40 -1.57 -18.53
C GLY A 617 15.62 -2.80 -18.03
N PRO A 618 14.55 -3.18 -18.74
CA PRO A 618 13.83 -4.42 -18.44
C PRO A 618 14.73 -5.64 -18.47
N ILE A 619 14.41 -6.63 -17.65
CA ILE A 619 15.19 -7.87 -17.50
C ILE A 619 14.58 -8.96 -18.41
N ASP A 620 15.45 -9.68 -19.12
CA ASP A 620 15.12 -10.87 -19.90
C ASP A 620 15.97 -12.05 -19.43
N LEU A 621 15.38 -13.24 -19.49
CA LEU A 621 16.02 -14.52 -19.15
C LEU A 621 15.40 -15.62 -20.01
N THR A 622 16.02 -16.79 -20.04
CA THR A 622 15.46 -17.96 -20.73
C THR A 622 14.83 -18.90 -19.72
N VAL A 623 13.58 -19.30 -19.96
CA VAL A 623 12.95 -20.42 -19.23
C VAL A 623 13.19 -21.69 -20.03
N GLU A 624 13.73 -22.71 -19.36
CA GLU A 624 14.00 -24.04 -19.93
C GLU A 624 13.19 -25.11 -19.20
N MET A 625 12.55 -25.99 -19.98
CA MET A 625 11.82 -27.18 -19.50
C MET A 625 12.60 -28.44 -19.88
N VAL A 626 12.65 -29.42 -18.98
CA VAL A 626 13.32 -30.71 -19.19
C VAL A 626 12.42 -31.86 -18.77
N ASP A 627 12.23 -32.84 -19.67
CA ASP A 627 11.45 -34.05 -19.40
C ASP A 627 12.31 -35.24 -18.93
N GLY A 628 11.64 -36.36 -18.59
CA GLY A 628 12.27 -37.57 -18.11
C GLY A 628 13.14 -38.30 -19.13
N ALA A 629 12.98 -38.02 -20.43
CA ALA A 629 13.84 -38.52 -21.49
C ALA A 629 15.09 -37.63 -21.69
N GLY A 630 15.10 -36.43 -21.10
CA GLY A 630 16.17 -35.45 -21.20
C GLY A 630 15.98 -34.47 -22.36
N GLU A 631 14.82 -34.50 -23.03
CA GLU A 631 14.46 -33.51 -24.05
C GLU A 631 14.29 -32.14 -23.41
N ARG A 632 14.67 -31.10 -24.14
CA ARG A 632 14.68 -29.73 -23.63
C ARG A 632 13.97 -28.78 -24.58
N ALA A 633 13.21 -27.85 -24.02
CA ALA A 633 12.63 -26.73 -24.74
C ALA A 633 12.98 -25.43 -24.01
N ARG A 634 13.34 -24.39 -24.78
CA ARG A 634 13.82 -23.11 -24.25
C ARG A 634 13.05 -21.98 -24.90
N LEU A 635 12.47 -21.09 -24.11
CA LEU A 635 11.80 -19.88 -24.59
C LEU A 635 12.25 -18.67 -23.77
N PRO A 636 12.46 -17.51 -24.41
CA PRO A 636 12.80 -16.30 -23.68
C PRO A 636 11.59 -15.71 -22.97
N LEU A 637 11.80 -15.06 -21.83
CA LEU A 637 10.76 -14.35 -21.09
C LEU A 637 10.12 -13.29 -21.99
N SER A 638 10.94 -12.56 -22.76
CA SER A 638 10.52 -11.56 -23.75
C SER A 638 9.57 -12.03 -24.85
N ARG A 639 9.37 -13.35 -25.02
CA ARG A 639 8.28 -13.88 -25.88
C ARG A 639 6.90 -13.57 -25.30
N PHE A 640 6.78 -13.52 -23.97
CA PHE A 640 5.54 -13.34 -23.23
C PHE A 640 5.45 -11.91 -22.69
N SER A 641 6.46 -11.49 -21.92
CA SER A 641 6.60 -10.12 -21.42
C SER A 641 8.04 -9.91 -20.93
N LEU A 642 8.50 -8.66 -20.88
CA LEU A 642 9.75 -8.32 -20.20
C LEU A 642 9.46 -8.05 -18.72
N LEU A 643 10.38 -8.45 -17.83
CA LEU A 643 10.30 -8.05 -16.43
C LEU A 643 10.62 -6.56 -16.31
N GLN A 644 9.63 -5.79 -15.86
CA GLN A 644 9.77 -4.34 -15.75
C GLN A 644 10.70 -3.96 -14.58
N PRO A 645 11.48 -2.87 -14.71
CA PRO A 645 12.16 -2.27 -13.57
C PRO A 645 11.16 -1.82 -12.51
N GLN A 646 11.62 -1.71 -11.26
CA GLN A 646 10.78 -1.18 -10.19
C GLN A 646 10.22 0.22 -10.53
N VAL A 647 9.00 0.47 -10.06
CA VAL A 647 8.29 1.74 -10.28
C VAL A 647 8.76 2.74 -9.23
N GLU A 648 9.44 3.81 -9.67
CA GLU A 648 9.88 4.93 -8.82
C GLU A 648 8.72 5.92 -8.55
N GLY A 649 8.14 5.89 -7.34
CA GLY A 649 7.21 6.88 -6.84
C GLY A 649 7.94 8.06 -6.17
N ARG A 650 8.19 9.15 -6.90
CA ARG A 650 8.82 10.35 -6.31
C ARG A 650 7.77 11.21 -5.62
N ILE A 651 7.49 10.85 -4.37
CA ILE A 651 6.52 11.51 -3.50
C ILE A 651 6.92 12.97 -3.20
N GLY A 652 8.19 13.24 -2.86
CA GLY A 652 8.70 14.59 -2.61
C GLY A 652 9.14 15.31 -3.89
N LYS A 653 9.06 16.65 -3.89
CA LYS A 653 9.53 17.52 -5.01
C LYS A 653 11.02 17.36 -5.36
N ALA A 654 11.82 16.86 -4.43
CA ALA A 654 13.24 16.55 -4.67
C ALA A 654 13.62 15.21 -4.04
N ALA A 655 14.56 14.50 -4.68
CA ALA A 655 14.94 13.14 -4.29
C ALA A 655 15.47 13.02 -2.85
N PHE A 656 16.10 14.07 -2.30
CA PHE A 656 16.64 14.06 -0.94
C PHE A 656 15.58 14.22 0.16
N MET A 657 14.32 14.50 -0.20
CA MET A 657 13.29 14.88 0.77
C MET A 657 12.73 13.69 1.55
N SER A 658 12.84 12.49 0.98
CA SER A 658 12.37 11.27 1.61
C SER A 658 13.53 10.53 2.28
N PRO A 659 13.36 10.05 3.52
CA PRO A 659 14.23 9.03 4.09
C PRO A 659 13.94 7.62 3.55
N LEU A 660 12.84 7.44 2.81
CA LEU A 660 12.39 6.15 2.31
C LEU A 660 12.92 5.89 0.89
N PRO A 661 13.03 4.62 0.49
CA PRO A 661 13.26 4.25 -0.90
C PRO A 661 12.20 4.86 -1.83
N LEU A 662 12.61 5.18 -3.07
CA LEU A 662 11.69 5.69 -4.10
C LEU A 662 10.86 4.57 -4.75
N SER A 663 11.28 3.32 -4.59
CA SER A 663 10.66 2.15 -5.21
C SER A 663 10.65 0.98 -4.23
N GLU A 664 9.88 -0.05 -4.54
CA GLU A 664 9.77 -1.28 -3.75
C GLU A 664 9.62 -2.49 -4.68
N VAL A 665 9.87 -3.68 -4.13
CA VAL A 665 9.77 -4.94 -4.88
C VAL A 665 8.29 -5.29 -5.08
N VAL A 666 7.80 -5.14 -6.30
CA VAL A 666 6.42 -5.51 -6.68
C VAL A 666 6.48 -6.57 -7.77
N PHE A 667 5.87 -7.72 -7.51
CA PHE A 667 5.90 -8.84 -8.45
C PHE A 667 4.97 -8.61 -9.64
N GLN A 668 5.41 -9.09 -10.79
CA GLN A 668 4.66 -9.19 -12.03
C GLN A 668 4.36 -10.68 -12.29
N HIS A 669 3.12 -11.00 -12.60
CA HIS A 669 2.70 -12.35 -12.98
C HIS A 669 3.12 -12.72 -14.40
N PHE A 670 3.52 -13.97 -14.60
CA PHE A 670 3.89 -14.54 -15.89
C PHE A 670 3.15 -15.84 -16.16
N GLU A 671 2.69 -15.99 -17.40
CA GLU A 671 2.04 -17.22 -17.89
C GLU A 671 2.73 -17.75 -19.13
N LEU A 672 3.20 -18.99 -19.02
CA LEU A 672 4.00 -19.65 -20.03
C LEU A 672 3.32 -20.98 -20.43
N PRO A 673 2.49 -21.00 -21.48
CA PRO A 673 1.81 -22.22 -21.94
C PRO A 673 2.79 -23.30 -22.38
N LEU A 674 2.61 -24.54 -21.89
CA LEU A 674 3.49 -25.67 -22.25
C LEU A 674 3.36 -26.03 -23.73
N ALA A 675 2.23 -25.70 -24.35
CA ALA A 675 2.04 -25.83 -25.80
C ALA A 675 3.09 -25.08 -26.62
N ASP A 676 3.57 -23.92 -26.14
CA ASP A 676 4.62 -23.15 -26.82
C ASP A 676 5.99 -23.83 -26.71
N PHE A 677 6.27 -24.48 -25.59
CA PHE A 677 7.50 -25.27 -25.40
C PHE A 677 7.50 -26.52 -26.26
N VAL A 678 6.36 -27.22 -26.35
CA VAL A 678 6.16 -28.36 -27.26
C VAL A 678 6.26 -27.91 -28.73
N ALA A 679 5.80 -26.70 -29.06
CA ALA A 679 5.98 -26.16 -30.41
C ALA A 679 7.46 -25.88 -30.73
N ALA A 680 8.25 -25.44 -29.74
CA ALA A 680 9.68 -25.22 -29.88
C ALA A 680 10.50 -26.53 -29.94
N ASN A 681 10.09 -27.57 -29.20
CA ASN A 681 10.63 -28.92 -29.31
C ASN A 681 9.49 -29.96 -29.23
N PRO A 682 9.04 -30.52 -30.38
CA PRO A 682 7.97 -31.52 -30.42
C PRO A 682 8.29 -32.84 -29.73
N ALA A 683 9.56 -33.12 -29.39
CA ALA A 683 9.96 -34.30 -28.64
C ALA A 683 9.74 -34.16 -27.12
N LEU A 684 9.58 -32.92 -26.62
CA LEU A 684 9.30 -32.67 -25.20
C LEU A 684 7.94 -33.26 -24.83
N ASP A 685 7.91 -34.10 -23.80
CA ASP A 685 6.67 -34.62 -23.23
C ASP A 685 6.29 -33.88 -21.91
N PRO A 686 5.25 -33.03 -21.92
CA PRO A 686 4.79 -32.35 -20.71
C PRO A 686 4.38 -33.28 -19.58
N ALA A 687 3.88 -34.49 -19.88
CA ALA A 687 3.41 -35.43 -18.86
C ALA A 687 4.56 -36.08 -18.08
N SER A 688 5.78 -36.07 -18.64
CA SER A 688 7.00 -36.55 -17.99
C SER A 688 7.96 -35.43 -17.64
N LEU A 689 7.48 -34.18 -17.54
CA LEU A 689 8.29 -33.03 -17.12
C LEU A 689 8.91 -33.27 -15.73
N VAL A 690 10.22 -33.11 -15.61
CA VAL A 690 10.95 -33.33 -14.34
C VAL A 690 11.63 -32.08 -13.82
N GLN A 691 11.84 -31.06 -14.65
CA GLN A 691 12.57 -29.86 -14.22
C GLN A 691 12.13 -28.60 -14.98
N VAL A 692 12.05 -27.49 -14.24
CA VAL A 692 11.97 -26.13 -14.78
C VAL A 692 13.25 -25.40 -14.39
N ARG A 693 13.81 -24.63 -15.31
CA ARG A 693 15.06 -23.89 -15.15
C ARG A 693 14.90 -22.45 -15.59
N PHE A 694 15.35 -21.52 -14.74
CA PHE A 694 15.56 -20.12 -15.08
C PHE A 694 17.04 -19.97 -15.43
N VAL A 695 17.31 -19.65 -16.69
CA VAL A 695 18.67 -19.55 -17.26
C VAL A 695 18.97 -18.08 -17.54
N PHE A 696 20.00 -17.57 -16.88
CA PHE A 696 20.35 -16.15 -16.88
C PHE A 696 21.37 -15.84 -17.98
N ASP A 697 20.95 -15.94 -19.24
CA ASP A 697 21.81 -15.84 -20.43
C ASP A 697 21.53 -14.63 -21.35
N ARG A 698 20.64 -13.72 -20.93
CA ARG A 698 20.18 -12.60 -21.76
C ARG A 698 20.56 -11.24 -21.19
N THR A 699 19.99 -10.87 -20.06
CA THR A 699 20.44 -9.67 -19.34
C THR A 699 21.81 -9.94 -18.71
N PRO A 700 22.85 -9.10 -18.91
CA PRO A 700 24.21 -9.40 -18.46
C PRO A 700 24.36 -9.56 -16.94
N ALA A 701 23.69 -8.72 -16.15
CA ALA A 701 23.73 -8.76 -14.71
C ALA A 701 22.46 -8.15 -14.12
N ALA A 702 21.85 -8.84 -13.16
CA ALA A 702 20.72 -8.34 -12.39
C ALA A 702 20.52 -9.20 -11.12
N VAL A 703 19.62 -8.75 -10.25
CA VAL A 703 19.06 -9.55 -9.16
C VAL A 703 17.53 -9.49 -9.31
N ILE A 704 16.89 -10.64 -9.31
CA ILE A 704 15.42 -10.76 -9.35
C ILE A 704 14.93 -11.43 -8.07
N ALA A 705 13.71 -11.10 -7.66
CA ALA A 705 12.93 -11.91 -6.73
C ALA A 705 11.96 -12.78 -7.53
N LEU A 706 11.88 -14.07 -7.19
CA LEU A 706 11.00 -15.07 -7.79
C LEU A 706 10.09 -15.63 -6.70
N ASP A 707 8.80 -15.71 -7.02
CA ASP A 707 7.76 -16.22 -6.12
C ASP A 707 6.66 -16.98 -6.90
N ASP A 708 5.77 -17.66 -6.19
CA ASP A 708 4.54 -18.31 -6.69
C ASP A 708 4.75 -19.21 -7.92
N VAL A 709 5.82 -20.01 -7.93
CA VAL A 709 6.11 -20.92 -9.05
C VAL A 709 5.15 -22.10 -9.01
N GLY A 710 4.36 -22.30 -10.06
CA GLY A 710 3.35 -23.36 -10.10
C GLY A 710 2.87 -23.73 -11.50
N PHE A 711 1.87 -24.60 -11.56
CA PHE A 711 1.19 -24.96 -12.80
C PHE A 711 -0.32 -24.90 -12.62
N ARG A 712 -1.02 -24.47 -13.68
CA ARG A 712 -2.47 -24.60 -13.81
C ARG A 712 -2.83 -25.22 -15.16
N SER A 713 -4.03 -25.77 -15.28
CA SER A 713 -4.56 -26.22 -16.58
C SER A 713 -5.20 -25.04 -17.31
N SER A 714 -5.02 -24.92 -18.62
CA SER A 714 -5.85 -24.00 -19.41
C SER A 714 -7.29 -24.50 -19.39
N GLU A 715 -8.23 -23.70 -18.89
CA GLU A 715 -9.66 -23.97 -19.04
C GLU A 715 -10.06 -23.96 -20.53
N GLU A 716 -11.09 -24.75 -20.89
CA GLU A 716 -11.64 -24.82 -22.26
C GLU A 716 -12.54 -23.64 -22.61
#